data_AF-A0A4D4J8E0-F1
#
_entry.id   AF-A0A4D4J8E0-F1
#
_cell.length_a   1.000
_cell.length_b   1.000
_cell.length_c   1.000
_cell.angle_alpha   90.00
_cell.angle_beta   90.00
_cell.angle_gamma   90.00
#
_symmetry.space_group_name_H-M   'P 1'
#
loop_
_entity.id
_entity.type
_entity.pdbx_description
1 polymer ?
#
loop_
_entity_poly.entity_id
_entity_poly.type
_entity_poly.pdbx_seq_one_letter_code
_entity_poly.pdbx_strand_id
1 'polypeptide(L)'
;MIRLTTRLTPSALDTRRGIVRLHREVLDALGLRPWDAVRLTGARVSAAIAAAADGGAPGVVLVDDLTLSNLGIAEGAEVVVAPVEVAPARAVTVAGSRLASASVPPETLRLALIGKVLTPGDAVSLLPQDVAPPPGADASEARSRLASAIGLTWTNELLTVTATDPDGPVAVQPSTVVGWRDGARTGDTPRTPTRTPTPAPAPAPVEPPAAPPVTDLVGQQDAVRRLTEWLELTFRRPDLLARLGATPRLAALVSGPEGVGKATLVRAVAREVTAELVEVAAPSVAALEAGAAARRVHEAIATATAAAQRGGASVLLVTDVDALLPAGDPPPVATVALDELRSAVATAGLALVVTSARPEAVDPRLRAPDLVDRELVLPAPDTATRTELLRVLLAEVPLESDVDLGRIADRTPGFVAADLAALRREAAVRAALRQRDADEPRVGQRDLLGALDTVRPLSMSTSDILRVGGLTLDDVGDMAEVKQALTEAVLWPLSYPDSFARLGVEPPRGVLMYGPPGCGKTFLVRALAGSGRLNVLSVKGAELLDKWVGESERAVRELFARARQAAPTLVFLDEVDALAPRRGQSADSGVADRVVAALLTELDGVEPMRDVVVLAATNRPELVDPALLRPGRLERLVYVPPPDAAARAEILRAAARNTPLAGDVDLAAVAEELDGYSAADCAALVREAALTAMRASLDATEVTADNLAAARRAVRPSLDPAQLAALAGYAAAAR
;
A
#
# COMPACT_ATOMS: atom_id res chain seq x y z
N MET A 1 -21.98 -6.22 10.84
CA MET A 1 -22.50 -6.71 9.54
C MET A 1 -23.86 -6.07 9.30
N ILE A 2 -24.20 -5.71 8.06
CA ILE A 2 -25.45 -5.03 7.69
C ILE A 2 -26.06 -5.75 6.48
N ARG A 3 -27.40 -5.83 6.42
CA ARG A 3 -28.13 -6.33 5.24
C ARG A 3 -28.51 -5.16 4.35
N LEU A 4 -28.20 -5.27 3.07
CA LEU A 4 -28.48 -4.25 2.06
C LEU A 4 -29.12 -4.91 0.85
N THR A 5 -29.91 -4.14 0.10
CA THR A 5 -30.46 -4.55 -1.18
C THR A 5 -29.45 -4.27 -2.29
N THR A 6 -29.18 -5.24 -3.16
CA THR A 6 -28.29 -5.06 -4.29
C THR A 6 -28.96 -4.25 -5.40
N ARG A 7 -28.21 -3.31 -6.00
CA ARG A 7 -28.56 -2.67 -7.27
C ARG A 7 -27.37 -2.67 -8.21
N LEU A 8 -27.62 -2.70 -9.50
CA LEU A 8 -26.56 -2.59 -10.48
C LEU A 8 -25.91 -1.20 -10.42
N THR A 9 -24.58 -1.16 -10.41
CA THR A 9 -23.85 0.10 -10.51
C THR A 9 -24.03 0.69 -11.92
N PRO A 10 -24.43 1.97 -12.04
CA PRO A 10 -24.46 2.66 -13.33
C PRO A 10 -23.04 3.09 -13.78
N SER A 11 -22.05 2.99 -12.89
CA SER A 11 -20.68 3.41 -13.15
C SER A 11 -19.93 2.35 -13.95
N ALA A 12 -19.68 2.65 -15.24
CA ALA A 12 -18.82 1.84 -16.09
C ALA A 12 -17.37 1.78 -15.57
N LEU A 13 -16.95 2.73 -14.73
CA LEU A 13 -15.62 2.74 -14.12
C LEU A 13 -15.48 1.69 -13.02
N ASP A 14 -16.57 1.31 -12.35
CA ASP A 14 -16.55 0.33 -11.26
C ASP A 14 -16.70 -1.11 -11.77
N THR A 15 -17.26 -1.28 -12.97
CA THR A 15 -17.63 -2.58 -13.53
C THR A 15 -16.42 -3.48 -13.79
N ARG A 16 -16.51 -4.73 -13.34
CA ARG A 16 -15.52 -5.82 -13.41
C ARG A 16 -14.21 -5.56 -12.67
N ARG A 17 -14.22 -4.62 -11.72
CA ARG A 17 -13.05 -4.30 -10.89
C ARG A 17 -13.11 -4.89 -9.48
N GLY A 18 -14.24 -5.51 -9.10
CA GLY A 18 -14.47 -5.95 -7.73
C GLY A 18 -14.62 -4.77 -6.78
N ILE A 19 -15.26 -3.69 -7.24
CA ILE A 19 -15.59 -2.50 -6.44
C ILE A 19 -17.09 -2.51 -6.19
N VAL A 20 -17.50 -2.30 -4.94
CA VAL A 20 -18.90 -2.11 -4.55
C VAL A 20 -19.08 -0.74 -3.93
N ARG A 21 -20.15 -0.04 -4.26
CA ARG A 21 -20.42 1.30 -3.70
C ARG A 21 -21.42 1.18 -2.56
N LEU A 22 -21.01 1.64 -1.38
CA LEU A 22 -21.83 1.70 -0.18
C LEU A 22 -22.19 3.15 0.13
N HIS A 23 -23.39 3.36 0.65
CA HIS A 23 -23.75 4.66 1.21
C HIS A 23 -22.80 5.03 2.35
N ARG A 24 -22.52 6.33 2.54
CA ARG A 24 -21.56 6.79 3.55
C ARG A 24 -21.94 6.35 4.96
N GLU A 25 -23.23 6.40 5.29
CA GLU A 25 -23.74 5.92 6.57
C GLU A 25 -23.47 4.43 6.80
N VAL A 26 -23.50 3.60 5.74
CA VAL A 26 -23.20 2.16 5.83
C VAL A 26 -21.71 1.94 6.09
N LEU A 27 -20.85 2.72 5.43
CA LEU A 27 -19.41 2.69 5.69
C LEU A 27 -19.13 3.06 7.15
N ASP A 28 -19.69 4.18 7.61
CA ASP A 28 -19.54 4.66 8.98
C ASP A 28 -20.09 3.64 10.00
N ALA A 29 -21.26 3.05 9.74
CA ALA A 29 -21.88 2.05 10.61
C ALA A 29 -21.08 0.74 10.69
N LEU A 30 -20.40 0.34 9.61
CA LEU A 30 -19.51 -0.82 9.59
C LEU A 30 -18.09 -0.51 10.09
N GLY A 31 -17.79 0.75 10.42
CA GLY A 31 -16.44 1.20 10.74
C GLY A 31 -15.46 1.08 9.57
N LEU A 32 -16.00 0.99 8.35
CA LEU A 32 -15.25 0.87 7.10
C LEU A 32 -14.90 2.24 6.56
N ARG A 33 -13.74 2.34 5.93
CA ARG A 33 -13.37 3.50 5.11
C ARG A 33 -13.54 3.16 3.63
N PRO A 34 -13.69 4.16 2.76
CA PRO A 34 -13.59 3.92 1.34
C PRO A 34 -12.33 3.13 1.01
N TRP A 35 -12.52 2.15 0.14
CA TRP A 35 -11.60 1.17 -0.39
C TRP A 35 -11.19 0.04 0.59
N ASP A 36 -11.80 -0.06 1.77
CA ASP A 36 -11.61 -1.25 2.60
C ASP A 36 -12.26 -2.48 1.96
N ALA A 37 -11.66 -3.64 2.21
CA ALA A 37 -12.24 -4.88 1.74
C ALA A 37 -13.47 -5.24 2.57
N VAL A 38 -14.51 -5.68 1.88
CA VAL A 38 -15.75 -6.16 2.48
C VAL A 38 -16.02 -7.57 2.04
N ARG A 39 -16.43 -8.39 3.00
CA ARG A 39 -17.05 -9.68 2.74
C ARG A 39 -18.49 -9.45 2.37
N LEU A 40 -18.86 -9.97 1.21
CA LEU A 40 -20.22 -9.97 0.67
C LEU A 40 -20.75 -11.40 0.73
N THR A 41 -21.91 -11.58 1.35
CA THR A 41 -22.55 -12.90 1.50
C THR A 41 -23.93 -12.89 0.88
N GLY A 42 -24.05 -13.58 -0.26
CA GLY A 42 -25.30 -13.94 -0.91
C GLY A 42 -25.51 -15.46 -0.81
N ALA A 43 -25.86 -16.10 -1.93
CA ALA A 43 -25.85 -17.56 -2.04
C ALA A 43 -24.43 -18.14 -1.95
N ARG A 44 -23.45 -17.34 -2.38
CA ARG A 44 -22.02 -17.58 -2.23
C ARG A 44 -21.37 -16.42 -1.47
N VAL A 45 -20.17 -16.67 -0.96
CA VAL A 45 -19.35 -15.67 -0.28
C VAL A 45 -18.26 -15.22 -1.24
N SER A 46 -18.11 -13.90 -1.38
CA SER A 46 -17.02 -13.27 -2.11
C SER A 46 -16.53 -12.06 -1.31
N ALA A 47 -15.43 -11.46 -1.75
CA ALA A 47 -14.88 -10.24 -1.20
C ALA A 47 -14.72 -9.20 -2.30
N ALA A 48 -15.00 -7.95 -1.96
CA ALA A 48 -14.87 -6.83 -2.87
C ALA A 48 -14.29 -5.62 -2.12
N ILE A 49 -13.93 -4.59 -2.87
CA ILE A 49 -13.47 -3.34 -2.32
C ILE A 49 -14.66 -2.38 -2.18
N ALA A 50 -14.94 -1.91 -0.97
CA ALA A 50 -16.05 -1.00 -0.72
C ALA A 50 -15.64 0.46 -0.97
N ALA A 51 -16.25 1.15 -1.93
CA ALA A 51 -16.07 2.59 -2.14
C ALA A 51 -17.33 3.37 -1.73
N ALA A 52 -17.20 4.68 -1.51
CA ALA A 52 -18.37 5.52 -1.22
C ALA A 52 -19.22 5.72 -2.50
N ALA A 53 -20.54 5.63 -2.36
CA ALA A 53 -21.49 6.03 -3.38
C ALA A 53 -21.63 7.57 -3.42
N ASP A 54 -21.81 8.14 -4.62
CA ASP A 54 -22.03 9.58 -4.83
C ASP A 54 -23.49 10.01 -4.55
N GLY A 55 -24.31 9.09 -4.03
CA GLY A 55 -25.72 9.27 -3.67
C GLY A 55 -26.46 7.93 -3.58
N GLY A 56 -27.72 7.92 -3.15
CA GLY A 56 -28.57 6.72 -3.05
C GLY A 56 -29.06 6.44 -1.63
N ALA A 57 -30.01 5.50 -1.48
CA ALA A 57 -30.58 5.16 -0.18
C ALA A 57 -29.56 4.35 0.68
N PRO A 58 -29.48 4.58 2.00
CA PRO A 58 -28.59 3.84 2.90
C PRO A 58 -28.80 2.32 2.89
N GLY A 59 -30.01 1.86 2.56
CA GLY A 59 -30.34 0.43 2.45
C GLY A 59 -29.84 -0.27 1.18
N VAL A 60 -29.10 0.42 0.29
CA VAL A 60 -28.68 -0.11 -1.02
C VAL A 60 -27.15 -0.23 -1.12
N VAL A 61 -26.70 -1.31 -1.75
CA VAL A 61 -25.31 -1.46 -2.23
C VAL A 61 -25.29 -1.54 -3.76
N LEU A 62 -24.46 -0.73 -4.38
CA LEU A 62 -24.25 -0.80 -5.83
C LEU A 62 -23.15 -1.81 -6.12
N VAL A 63 -23.46 -2.80 -6.94
CA VAL A 63 -22.58 -3.89 -7.32
C VAL A 63 -22.59 -4.04 -8.84
N ASP A 64 -21.53 -4.56 -9.42
CA ASP A 64 -21.50 -4.87 -10.85
C ASP A 64 -22.12 -6.25 -11.17
N ASP A 65 -22.27 -6.52 -12.47
CA ASP A 65 -22.78 -7.80 -12.99
C ASP A 65 -21.93 -9.00 -12.55
N LEU A 66 -20.61 -8.82 -12.56
CA LEU A 66 -19.65 -9.86 -12.19
C LEU A 66 -19.74 -10.22 -10.69
N THR A 67 -19.84 -9.22 -9.82
CA THR A 67 -19.96 -9.39 -8.37
C THR A 67 -21.28 -10.06 -8.02
N LEU A 68 -22.40 -9.69 -8.67
CA LEU A 68 -23.68 -10.40 -8.52
C LEU A 68 -23.55 -11.88 -8.90
N SER A 69 -22.87 -12.16 -10.02
CA SER A 69 -22.61 -13.54 -10.48
C SER A 69 -21.76 -14.32 -9.47
N ASN A 70 -20.69 -13.72 -8.95
CA ASN A 70 -19.82 -14.33 -7.94
C ASN A 70 -20.57 -14.63 -6.63
N LEU A 71 -21.49 -13.75 -6.23
CA LEU A 71 -22.35 -13.93 -5.07
C LEU A 71 -23.51 -14.91 -5.30
N GLY A 72 -23.80 -15.25 -6.56
CA GLY A 72 -24.92 -16.11 -6.93
C GLY A 72 -26.29 -15.50 -6.62
N ILE A 73 -26.42 -14.18 -6.73
CA ILE A 73 -27.66 -13.44 -6.44
C ILE A 73 -28.05 -12.53 -7.60
N ALA A 74 -29.34 -12.24 -7.74
CA ALA A 74 -29.85 -11.29 -8.72
C ALA A 74 -29.87 -9.86 -8.18
N GLU A 75 -30.04 -8.88 -9.07
CA GLU A 75 -30.35 -7.51 -8.68
C GLU A 75 -31.64 -7.47 -7.84
N GLY A 76 -31.67 -6.63 -6.81
CA GLY A 76 -32.80 -6.51 -5.89
C GLY A 76 -32.82 -7.55 -4.77
N ALA A 77 -31.88 -8.49 -4.74
CA ALA A 77 -31.73 -9.44 -3.64
C ALA A 77 -31.05 -8.81 -2.42
N GLU A 78 -31.23 -9.42 -1.25
CA GLU A 78 -30.47 -9.04 -0.05
C GLU A 78 -29.05 -9.62 -0.09
N VAL A 79 -28.09 -8.81 0.34
CA VAL A 79 -26.70 -9.23 0.59
C VAL A 79 -26.27 -8.77 1.98
N VAL A 80 -25.53 -9.63 2.68
CA VAL A 80 -24.90 -9.27 3.96
C VAL A 80 -23.50 -8.72 3.69
N VAL A 81 -23.23 -7.52 4.20
CA VAL A 81 -21.95 -6.83 4.10
C VAL A 81 -21.27 -6.79 5.47
N ALA A 82 -19.99 -7.15 5.52
CA ALA A 82 -19.16 -7.10 6.73
C ALA A 82 -17.69 -6.76 6.40
N PRO A 83 -16.94 -6.14 7.31
CA PRO A 83 -15.49 -5.99 7.16
C PRO A 83 -14.78 -7.33 7.01
N VAL A 84 -13.70 -7.37 6.24
CA VAL A 84 -12.85 -8.56 6.09
C VAL A 84 -11.39 -8.17 5.99
N GLU A 85 -10.53 -8.94 6.67
CA GLU A 85 -9.10 -8.83 6.48
C GLU A 85 -8.68 -9.55 5.20
N VAL A 86 -7.75 -8.94 4.45
CA VAL A 86 -7.25 -9.48 3.19
C VAL A 86 -5.75 -9.62 3.32
N ALA A 87 -5.26 -10.85 3.18
CA ALA A 87 -3.83 -11.14 3.23
C ALA A 87 -3.18 -10.83 1.87
N PRO A 88 -1.89 -10.44 1.83
CA PRO A 88 -1.13 -10.40 0.59
C PRO A 88 -1.01 -11.80 -0.01
N ALA A 89 -1.27 -11.93 -1.32
CA ALA A 89 -1.21 -13.21 -2.01
C ALA A 89 0.26 -13.62 -2.27
N ARG A 90 0.63 -14.83 -1.84
CA ARG A 90 1.87 -15.51 -2.26
C ARG A 90 1.70 -16.13 -3.64
N ALA A 91 0.58 -16.82 -3.86
CA ALA A 91 0.25 -17.41 -5.14
C ALA A 91 -1.25 -17.29 -5.47
N VAL A 92 -1.56 -17.14 -6.75
CA VAL A 92 -2.93 -17.18 -7.27
C VAL A 92 -2.95 -18.05 -8.52
N THR A 93 -3.86 -19.01 -8.56
CA THR A 93 -4.09 -19.84 -9.75
C THR A 93 -5.42 -19.47 -10.39
N VAL A 94 -5.41 -19.24 -11.70
CA VAL A 94 -6.61 -18.93 -12.50
C VAL A 94 -6.84 -19.97 -13.58
N ALA A 95 -8.09 -20.18 -13.98
CA ALA A 95 -8.48 -21.02 -15.10
C ALA A 95 -9.26 -20.20 -16.14
N GLY A 96 -9.07 -20.55 -17.40
CA GLY A 96 -9.77 -19.99 -18.55
C GLY A 96 -9.61 -20.91 -19.76
N SER A 97 -9.95 -20.42 -20.94
CA SER A 97 -9.87 -21.17 -22.18
C SER A 97 -8.41 -21.46 -22.56
N ARG A 98 -8.23 -22.46 -23.41
CA ARG A 98 -6.92 -22.78 -24.01
C ARG A 98 -6.34 -21.62 -24.81
N LEU A 99 -7.20 -20.78 -25.38
CA LEU A 99 -6.75 -19.61 -26.14
C LEU A 99 -6.18 -18.55 -25.19
N ALA A 100 -6.90 -18.25 -24.10
CA ALA A 100 -6.43 -17.31 -23.08
C ALA A 100 -5.14 -17.79 -22.42
N SER A 101 -5.06 -19.07 -22.04
CA SER A 101 -3.85 -19.62 -21.41
C SER A 101 -2.63 -19.70 -22.34
N ALA A 102 -2.85 -19.75 -23.66
CA ALA A 102 -1.78 -19.69 -24.65
C ALA A 102 -1.36 -18.27 -25.05
N SER A 103 -2.25 -17.28 -24.92
CA SER A 103 -2.04 -15.91 -25.45
C SER A 103 -1.72 -14.86 -24.40
N VAL A 104 -2.06 -15.10 -23.13
CA VAL A 104 -1.82 -14.17 -22.02
C VAL A 104 -0.74 -14.73 -21.10
N PRO A 105 0.48 -14.15 -21.13
CA PRO A 105 1.56 -14.53 -20.25
C PRO A 105 1.16 -14.34 -18.76
N PRO A 106 1.67 -15.19 -17.86
CA PRO A 106 1.45 -15.03 -16.42
C PRO A 106 1.88 -13.66 -15.86
N GLU A 107 2.91 -13.03 -16.44
CA GLU A 107 3.34 -11.68 -16.10
C GLU A 107 2.25 -10.65 -16.38
N THR A 108 1.55 -10.79 -17.52
CA THR A 108 0.40 -9.97 -17.87
C THR A 108 -0.78 -10.23 -16.95
N LEU A 109 -1.04 -11.49 -16.57
CA LEU A 109 -2.06 -11.82 -15.57
C LEU A 109 -1.78 -11.12 -14.23
N ARG A 110 -0.55 -11.18 -13.75
CA ARG A 110 -0.16 -10.51 -12.50
C ARG A 110 -0.39 -9.01 -12.60
N LEU A 111 0.11 -8.36 -13.66
CA LEU A 111 -0.06 -6.93 -13.87
C LEU A 111 -1.54 -6.50 -13.94
N ALA A 112 -2.40 -7.34 -14.53
CA ALA A 112 -3.83 -7.13 -14.65
C ALA A 112 -4.58 -7.24 -13.32
N LEU A 113 -4.13 -8.13 -12.44
CA LEU A 113 -4.79 -8.48 -11.20
C LEU A 113 -4.25 -7.71 -9.99
N ILE A 114 -3.06 -7.08 -10.09
CA ILE A 114 -2.49 -6.24 -9.04
C ILE A 114 -3.53 -5.26 -8.49
N GLY A 115 -3.67 -5.24 -7.16
CA GLY A 115 -4.60 -4.36 -6.44
C GLY A 115 -6.05 -4.87 -6.35
N LYS A 116 -6.39 -5.99 -7.00
CA LYS A 116 -7.71 -6.64 -6.83
C LYS A 116 -7.71 -7.57 -5.63
N VAL A 117 -8.87 -7.67 -4.97
CA VAL A 117 -9.15 -8.69 -3.95
C VAL A 117 -9.77 -9.89 -4.64
N LEU A 118 -9.17 -11.05 -4.45
CA LEU A 118 -9.55 -12.30 -5.12
C LEU A 118 -9.99 -13.34 -4.08
N THR A 119 -11.08 -14.04 -4.37
CA THR A 119 -11.56 -15.17 -3.56
C THR A 119 -11.60 -16.43 -4.42
N PRO A 120 -11.18 -17.61 -3.92
CA PRO A 120 -11.34 -18.87 -4.64
C PRO A 120 -12.78 -19.10 -5.11
N GLY A 121 -12.93 -19.46 -6.38
CA GLY A 121 -14.20 -19.69 -7.06
C GLY A 121 -14.79 -18.47 -7.76
N ASP A 122 -14.25 -17.26 -7.55
CA ASP A 122 -14.74 -16.04 -8.21
C ASP A 122 -14.33 -15.98 -9.68
N ALA A 123 -15.20 -15.41 -10.50
CA ALA A 123 -14.86 -14.98 -11.85
C ALA A 123 -14.23 -13.57 -11.80
N VAL A 124 -13.16 -13.37 -12.57
CA VAL A 124 -12.37 -12.14 -12.63
C VAL A 124 -12.15 -11.72 -14.08
N SER A 125 -12.16 -10.41 -14.33
CA SER A 125 -11.80 -9.86 -15.64
C SER A 125 -10.38 -9.32 -15.63
N LEU A 126 -9.67 -9.47 -16.75
CA LEU A 126 -8.39 -8.83 -16.97
C LEU A 126 -8.52 -7.43 -17.58
N LEU A 127 -9.69 -7.08 -18.12
CA LEU A 127 -9.91 -5.80 -18.80
C LEU A 127 -10.48 -4.73 -17.88
N PRO A 128 -10.03 -3.48 -18.03
CA PRO A 128 -10.80 -2.30 -17.69
C PRO A 128 -11.78 -1.98 -18.84
N GLN A 129 -12.91 -2.71 -18.89
CA GLN A 129 -14.08 -2.55 -19.79
C GLN A 129 -13.89 -2.52 -21.32
N ASP A 130 -14.86 -3.16 -21.99
CA ASP A 130 -15.12 -3.16 -23.42
C ASP A 130 -15.68 -1.79 -23.87
N VAL A 131 -14.93 -1.06 -24.70
CA VAL A 131 -15.51 -0.03 -25.57
C VAL A 131 -16.33 -0.78 -26.63
N ALA A 132 -17.65 -0.87 -26.47
CA ALA A 132 -18.51 -1.22 -27.60
C ALA A 132 -18.40 -0.06 -28.60
N PRO A 133 -17.85 -0.27 -29.81
CA PRO A 133 -17.83 0.78 -30.81
C PRO A 133 -19.26 1.02 -31.31
N PRO A 134 -19.57 2.25 -31.75
CA PRO A 134 -20.85 2.55 -32.37
C PRO A 134 -21.10 1.63 -33.58
N PRO A 135 -22.37 1.32 -33.91
CA PRO A 135 -22.69 0.47 -35.05
C PRO A 135 -22.09 1.04 -36.33
N GLY A 136 -21.14 0.32 -36.93
CA GLY A 136 -20.43 0.71 -38.15
C GLY A 136 -18.95 1.09 -37.99
N ALA A 137 -18.42 1.20 -36.76
CA ALA A 137 -16.99 1.42 -36.53
C ALA A 137 -16.21 0.11 -36.41
N ASP A 138 -14.98 0.06 -36.95
CA ASP A 138 -14.12 -1.13 -36.89
C ASP A 138 -13.53 -1.28 -35.48
N ALA A 139 -14.23 -2.08 -34.68
CA ALA A 139 -13.83 -2.43 -33.32
C ALA A 139 -12.39 -2.92 -33.21
N SER A 140 -11.89 -3.60 -34.25
CA SER A 140 -10.55 -4.17 -34.27
C SER A 140 -9.47 -3.09 -34.27
N GLU A 141 -9.70 -1.99 -34.98
CA GLU A 141 -8.71 -0.92 -35.15
C GLU A 141 -8.59 -0.05 -33.90
N ALA A 142 -9.71 0.37 -33.31
CA ALA A 142 -9.71 1.14 -32.05
C ALA A 142 -9.08 0.34 -30.89
N ARG A 143 -9.35 -0.98 -30.84
CA ARG A 143 -8.74 -1.89 -29.87
C ARG A 143 -7.24 -2.12 -30.14
N SER A 144 -6.83 -2.20 -31.40
CA SER A 144 -5.42 -2.31 -31.79
C SER A 144 -4.63 -1.06 -31.39
N ARG A 145 -5.21 0.14 -31.58
CA ARG A 145 -4.61 1.42 -31.15
C ARG A 145 -4.53 1.58 -29.64
N LEU A 146 -5.53 1.10 -28.89
CA LEU A 146 -5.50 1.09 -27.42
C LEU A 146 -4.49 0.05 -26.89
N ALA A 147 -4.44 -1.13 -27.51
CA ALA A 147 -3.48 -2.17 -27.19
C ALA A 147 -2.03 -1.74 -27.51
N SER A 148 -1.81 -0.97 -28.58
CA SER A 148 -0.49 -0.42 -28.92
C SER A 148 -0.07 0.73 -28.00
N ALA A 149 -1.00 1.57 -27.53
CA ALA A 149 -0.72 2.65 -26.58
C ALA A 149 -0.48 2.17 -25.12
N ILE A 150 -0.94 0.95 -24.77
CA ILE A 150 -0.85 0.36 -23.42
C ILE A 150 0.15 -0.80 -23.36
N GLY A 151 0.54 -1.39 -24.50
CA GLY A 151 1.67 -2.32 -24.64
C GLY A 151 1.45 -3.77 -24.17
N LEU A 152 0.21 -4.25 -24.03
CA LEU A 152 -0.08 -5.58 -23.47
C LEU A 152 -1.19 -6.33 -24.25
N THR A 153 -1.06 -7.66 -24.37
CA THR A 153 -2.08 -8.56 -24.96
C THR A 153 -3.13 -8.94 -23.91
N TRP A 154 -4.37 -8.46 -24.07
CA TRP A 154 -5.47 -8.72 -23.13
C TRP A 154 -6.50 -9.70 -23.72
N THR A 155 -7.24 -10.42 -22.85
CA THR A 155 -8.42 -11.20 -23.23
C THR A 155 -9.67 -10.65 -22.55
N ASN A 156 -10.81 -10.70 -23.26
CA ASN A 156 -12.12 -10.31 -22.76
C ASN A 156 -12.82 -11.46 -22.00
N GLU A 157 -12.18 -12.62 -21.97
CA GLU A 157 -12.65 -13.79 -21.24
C GLU A 157 -12.60 -13.56 -19.73
N LEU A 158 -13.68 -13.94 -19.04
CA LEU A 158 -13.69 -14.03 -17.58
C LEU A 158 -12.93 -15.28 -17.14
N LEU A 159 -11.94 -15.09 -16.29
CA LEU A 159 -11.15 -16.19 -15.71
C LEU A 159 -11.73 -16.58 -14.36
N THR A 160 -11.65 -17.85 -13.99
CA THR A 160 -12.05 -18.31 -12.66
C THR A 160 -10.82 -18.38 -11.76
N VAL A 161 -10.86 -17.76 -10.58
CA VAL A 161 -9.86 -17.95 -9.52
C VAL A 161 -10.05 -19.34 -8.93
N THR A 162 -9.04 -20.19 -8.99
CA THR A 162 -9.17 -21.60 -8.64
C THR A 162 -8.55 -21.93 -7.29
N ALA A 163 -7.50 -21.19 -6.92
CA ALA A 163 -6.79 -21.34 -5.66
C ALA A 163 -6.05 -20.05 -5.34
N THR A 164 -5.87 -19.77 -4.05
CA THR A 164 -5.11 -18.65 -3.51
C THR A 164 -4.22 -19.18 -2.38
N ASP A 165 -3.05 -18.58 -2.18
CA ASP A 165 -2.20 -18.81 -1.01
C ASP A 165 -1.89 -17.45 -0.37
N PRO A 166 -2.28 -17.20 0.89
CA PRO A 166 -3.02 -18.12 1.78
C PRO A 166 -4.47 -18.37 1.33
N ASP A 167 -5.10 -19.40 1.89
CA ASP A 167 -6.52 -19.68 1.67
C ASP A 167 -7.39 -18.51 2.16
N GLY A 168 -8.38 -18.13 1.36
CA GLY A 168 -9.31 -17.03 1.67
C GLY A 168 -9.17 -15.83 0.74
N PRO A 169 -9.73 -14.66 1.11
CA PRO A 169 -9.62 -13.46 0.31
C PRO A 169 -8.18 -12.91 0.35
N VAL A 170 -7.57 -12.76 -0.81
CA VAL A 170 -6.19 -12.27 -0.95
C VAL A 170 -6.09 -11.08 -1.89
N ALA A 171 -5.08 -10.24 -1.68
CA ALA A 171 -4.75 -9.13 -2.55
C ALA A 171 -3.52 -9.46 -3.40
N VAL A 172 -3.61 -9.29 -4.72
CA VAL A 172 -2.47 -9.52 -5.62
C VAL A 172 -1.48 -8.36 -5.56
N GLN A 173 -0.21 -8.72 -5.38
CA GLN A 173 0.96 -7.83 -5.30
C GLN A 173 1.97 -8.13 -6.44
N PRO A 174 2.95 -7.25 -6.68
CA PRO A 174 4.04 -7.50 -7.63
C PRO A 174 4.83 -8.78 -7.33
N SER A 175 5.01 -9.13 -6.06
CA SER A 175 5.68 -10.38 -5.63
C SER A 175 4.79 -11.63 -5.75
N THR A 176 3.48 -11.49 -5.97
CA THR A 176 2.56 -12.63 -6.09
C THR A 176 2.87 -13.47 -7.33
N VAL A 177 2.97 -14.79 -7.14
CA VAL A 177 3.04 -15.75 -8.26
C VAL A 177 1.65 -15.96 -8.82
N VAL A 178 1.38 -15.45 -10.02
CA VAL A 178 0.13 -15.74 -10.74
C VAL A 178 0.39 -16.82 -11.78
N GLY A 179 -0.52 -17.78 -11.91
CA GLY A 179 -0.38 -18.88 -12.86
C GLY A 179 -1.68 -19.42 -13.40
N TRP A 180 -1.59 -20.04 -14.58
CA TRP A 180 -2.69 -20.80 -15.16
C TRP A 180 -2.81 -22.16 -14.48
N ARG A 181 -4.05 -22.63 -14.27
CA ARG A 181 -4.32 -24.01 -13.88
C ARG A 181 -3.69 -24.95 -14.92
N ASP A 182 -2.82 -25.84 -14.45
CA ASP A 182 -2.08 -26.80 -15.28
C ASP A 182 -1.22 -26.15 -16.39
N GLY A 183 -0.81 -24.88 -16.20
CA GLY A 183 -0.07 -24.11 -17.20
C GLY A 183 1.12 -23.35 -16.62
N ALA A 184 1.60 -22.37 -17.40
CA ALA A 184 2.73 -21.52 -17.01
C ALA A 184 2.38 -20.63 -15.81
N ARG A 185 3.38 -20.36 -14.98
CA ARG A 185 3.35 -19.43 -13.87
C ARG A 185 4.31 -18.27 -14.11
N THR A 186 4.09 -17.17 -13.39
CA THR A 186 4.98 -16.01 -13.43
C THR A 186 6.40 -16.47 -13.14
N GLY A 187 7.40 -16.04 -13.91
CA GLY A 187 8.81 -16.42 -13.69
C GLY A 187 9.22 -17.80 -14.25
N ASP A 188 8.31 -18.53 -14.89
CA ASP A 188 8.69 -19.67 -15.74
C ASP A 188 9.43 -19.16 -16.98
N THR A 189 10.55 -19.81 -17.34
CA THR A 189 11.20 -19.56 -18.62
C THR A 189 10.25 -19.96 -19.76
N PRO A 190 10.05 -19.10 -20.80
CA PRO A 190 9.20 -19.43 -21.92
C PRO A 190 9.64 -20.77 -22.53
N ARG A 191 8.79 -21.80 -22.46
CA ARG A 191 9.08 -23.08 -23.13
C ARG A 191 9.09 -22.80 -24.62
N THR A 192 10.23 -22.99 -25.28
CA THR A 192 10.25 -23.10 -26.74
C THR A 192 9.25 -24.19 -27.12
N PRO A 193 8.20 -23.90 -27.90
CA PRO A 193 7.21 -24.91 -28.22
C PRO A 193 7.94 -26.04 -28.93
N THR A 194 7.89 -27.24 -28.36
CA THR A 194 8.33 -28.47 -29.02
C THR A 194 7.56 -28.56 -30.32
N ARG A 195 8.26 -28.34 -31.45
CA ARG A 195 7.68 -28.40 -32.80
C ARG A 195 7.14 -29.80 -33.06
N THR A 196 5.85 -30.00 -32.84
CA THR A 196 5.07 -30.95 -33.64
C THR A 196 4.82 -30.32 -35.01
N PRO A 197 4.96 -31.06 -36.12
CA PRO A 197 4.87 -30.46 -37.44
C PRO A 197 3.41 -30.08 -37.80
N THR A 198 3.22 -28.78 -38.11
CA THR A 198 2.03 -28.08 -38.69
C THR A 198 0.91 -27.77 -37.68
N PRO A 199 0.36 -26.54 -37.59
CA PRO A 199 -0.21 -25.75 -38.71
C PRO A 199 -0.12 -24.20 -38.64
N ALA A 200 -0.45 -23.52 -39.77
CA ALA A 200 -0.77 -22.09 -39.99
C ALA A 200 0.19 -21.02 -39.41
N PRO A 201 0.32 -19.82 -40.03
CA PRO A 201 1.17 -18.77 -39.46
C PRO A 201 0.52 -18.25 -38.17
N ALA A 202 1.01 -18.72 -37.03
CA ALA A 202 0.73 -18.10 -35.74
C ALA A 202 1.29 -16.67 -35.75
N PRO A 203 0.61 -15.69 -35.11
CA PRO A 203 1.19 -14.38 -34.90
C PRO A 203 2.55 -14.53 -34.19
N ALA A 204 3.53 -13.75 -34.63
CA ALA A 204 4.89 -13.82 -34.09
C ALA A 204 4.85 -13.76 -32.55
N PRO A 205 5.62 -14.59 -31.84
CA PRO A 205 5.70 -14.51 -30.39
C PRO A 205 6.16 -13.09 -30.02
N VAL A 206 5.35 -12.41 -29.22
CA VAL A 206 5.65 -11.08 -28.69
C VAL A 206 6.85 -11.25 -27.77
N GLU A 207 8.01 -10.74 -28.17
CA GLU A 207 9.19 -10.66 -27.31
C GLU A 207 8.83 -9.88 -26.03
N PRO A 208 9.29 -10.31 -24.84
CA PRO A 208 9.06 -9.54 -23.63
C PRO A 208 9.62 -8.12 -23.80
N PRO A 209 8.94 -7.10 -23.23
CA PRO A 209 9.35 -5.71 -23.41
C PRO A 209 10.81 -5.53 -22.98
N ALA A 210 11.62 -4.95 -23.86
CA ALA A 210 13.02 -4.68 -23.59
C ALA A 210 13.16 -3.79 -22.34
N ALA A 211 14.17 -4.06 -21.51
CA ALA A 211 14.44 -3.24 -20.34
C ALA A 211 14.65 -1.77 -20.75
N PRO A 212 14.09 -0.80 -20.00
CA PRO A 212 14.27 0.61 -20.32
C PRO A 212 15.75 0.99 -20.25
N PRO A 213 16.20 1.99 -21.02
CA PRO A 213 17.56 2.49 -20.93
C PRO A 213 17.82 3.06 -19.53
N VAL A 214 19.10 3.06 -19.12
CA VAL A 214 19.49 3.58 -17.80
C VAL A 214 19.14 5.06 -17.60
N THR A 215 18.98 5.82 -18.69
CA THR A 215 18.52 7.22 -18.68
C THR A 215 17.10 7.39 -18.15
N ASP A 216 16.27 6.36 -18.28
CA ASP A 216 14.86 6.39 -17.92
C ASP A 216 14.65 5.95 -16.45
N LEU A 217 15.72 5.54 -15.76
CA LEU A 217 15.72 5.19 -14.34
C LEU A 217 15.84 6.44 -13.46
N VAL A 218 14.81 7.28 -13.54
CA VAL A 218 14.68 8.53 -12.78
C VAL A 218 14.82 8.26 -11.28
N GLY A 219 15.61 9.09 -10.59
CA GLY A 219 15.85 8.98 -9.14
C GLY A 219 16.81 7.86 -8.71
N GLN A 220 17.29 7.03 -9.65
CA GLN A 220 18.16 5.88 -9.35
C GLN A 220 19.60 6.07 -9.87
N GLN A 221 20.00 7.29 -10.22
CA GLN A 221 21.27 7.57 -10.90
C GLN A 221 22.50 7.13 -10.10
N ASP A 222 22.49 7.30 -8.77
CA ASP A 222 23.57 6.81 -7.91
C ASP A 222 23.63 5.28 -7.88
N ALA A 223 22.45 4.62 -7.88
CA ALA A 223 22.37 3.17 -7.88
C ALA A 223 22.83 2.57 -9.21
N VAL A 224 22.43 3.19 -10.33
CA VAL A 224 22.93 2.89 -11.68
C VAL A 224 24.44 3.02 -11.70
N ARG A 225 25.00 4.16 -11.28
CA ARG A 225 26.45 4.39 -11.29
C ARG A 225 27.19 3.32 -10.50
N ARG A 226 26.80 3.06 -9.25
CA ARG A 226 27.46 2.07 -8.37
C ARG A 226 27.40 0.66 -8.94
N LEU A 227 26.23 0.21 -9.39
CA LEU A 227 26.07 -1.14 -9.93
C LEU A 227 26.86 -1.33 -11.24
N THR A 228 26.85 -0.32 -12.11
CA THR A 228 27.67 -0.30 -13.34
C THR A 228 29.15 -0.40 -12.99
N GLU A 229 29.66 0.44 -12.09
CA GLU A 229 31.06 0.41 -11.64
C GLU A 229 31.45 -0.96 -11.07
N TRP A 230 30.58 -1.56 -10.26
CA TRP A 230 30.82 -2.89 -9.69
C TRP A 230 30.94 -3.96 -10.77
N LEU A 231 30.02 -3.99 -11.74
CA LEU A 231 30.03 -4.98 -12.82
C LEU A 231 31.21 -4.74 -13.78
N GLU A 232 31.54 -3.49 -14.11
CA GLU A 232 32.67 -3.17 -14.97
C GLU A 232 34.01 -3.57 -14.33
N LEU A 233 34.19 -3.31 -13.03
CA LEU A 233 35.39 -3.73 -12.32
C LEU A 233 35.54 -5.25 -12.31
N THR A 234 34.44 -5.97 -12.06
CA THR A 234 34.44 -7.43 -12.02
C THR A 234 34.68 -8.05 -13.40
N PHE A 235 34.05 -7.54 -14.46
CA PHE A 235 34.11 -8.16 -15.78
C PHE A 235 35.23 -7.64 -16.67
N ARG A 236 35.50 -6.33 -16.66
CA ARG A 236 36.45 -5.68 -17.59
C ARG A 236 37.82 -5.42 -16.97
N ARG A 237 37.93 -5.37 -15.63
CA ARG A 237 39.18 -5.08 -14.93
C ARG A 237 39.50 -6.05 -13.77
N PRO A 238 39.37 -7.38 -13.95
CA PRO A 238 39.62 -8.34 -12.87
C PRO A 238 41.08 -8.29 -12.38
N ASP A 239 42.03 -7.97 -13.25
CA ASP A 239 43.46 -7.83 -12.91
C ASP A 239 43.71 -6.71 -11.90
N LEU A 240 42.91 -5.65 -11.92
CA LEU A 240 43.05 -4.53 -11.00
C LEU A 240 42.69 -4.98 -9.58
N LEU A 241 41.59 -5.73 -9.43
CA LEU A 241 41.18 -6.32 -8.16
C LEU A 241 42.23 -7.30 -7.65
N ALA A 242 42.74 -8.18 -8.52
CA ALA A 242 43.77 -9.15 -8.17
C ALA A 242 45.07 -8.48 -7.68
N ARG A 243 45.51 -7.38 -8.33
CA ARG A 243 46.69 -6.60 -7.90
C ARG A 243 46.52 -5.93 -6.54
N LEU A 244 45.28 -5.63 -6.15
CA LEU A 244 44.94 -5.08 -4.84
C LEU A 244 44.68 -6.16 -3.78
N GLY A 245 44.88 -7.43 -4.12
CA GLY A 245 44.63 -8.56 -3.21
C GLY A 245 43.14 -8.90 -3.03
N ALA A 246 42.26 -8.37 -3.89
CA ALA A 246 40.84 -8.68 -3.89
C ALA A 246 40.53 -9.76 -4.93
N THR A 247 39.57 -10.64 -4.62
CA THR A 247 39.03 -11.58 -5.60
C THR A 247 38.04 -10.86 -6.51
N PRO A 248 38.07 -11.08 -7.84
CA PRO A 248 37.13 -10.48 -8.78
C PRO A 248 35.78 -11.19 -8.73
N ARG A 249 35.13 -11.11 -7.56
CA ARG A 249 33.79 -11.63 -7.29
C ARG A 249 32.83 -10.47 -7.06
N LEU A 250 31.57 -10.65 -7.46
CA LEU A 250 30.51 -9.70 -7.17
C LEU A 250 29.24 -10.43 -6.78
N ALA A 251 28.76 -10.11 -5.59
CA ALA A 251 27.46 -10.52 -5.09
C ALA A 251 26.83 -9.33 -4.37
N ALA A 252 25.69 -8.86 -4.87
CA ALA A 252 25.02 -7.67 -4.35
C ALA A 252 23.56 -7.93 -4.02
N LEU A 253 23.11 -7.43 -2.87
CA LEU A 253 21.69 -7.32 -2.52
C LEU A 253 21.19 -5.94 -2.92
N VAL A 254 20.18 -5.89 -3.79
CA VAL A 254 19.43 -4.68 -4.11
C VAL A 254 18.17 -4.65 -3.27
N SER A 255 18.10 -3.73 -2.32
CA SER A 255 16.96 -3.56 -1.40
C SER A 255 16.20 -2.26 -1.69
N GLY A 256 15.00 -2.12 -1.15
CA GLY A 256 14.15 -0.94 -1.33
C GLY A 256 12.68 -1.30 -1.52
N PRO A 257 11.75 -0.32 -1.54
CA PRO A 257 10.32 -0.58 -1.56
C PRO A 257 9.85 -1.53 -2.68
N GLU A 258 8.77 -2.26 -2.44
CA GLU A 258 8.16 -3.09 -3.48
C GLU A 258 7.70 -2.20 -4.65
N GLY A 259 7.92 -2.65 -5.89
CA GLY A 259 7.52 -1.90 -7.08
C GLY A 259 8.34 -0.65 -7.42
N VAL A 260 9.41 -0.33 -6.68
CA VAL A 260 10.33 0.80 -6.99
C VAL A 260 11.17 0.59 -8.26
N GLY A 261 11.25 -0.65 -8.76
CA GLY A 261 12.00 -0.98 -9.99
C GLY A 261 13.34 -1.67 -9.76
N LYS A 262 13.54 -2.38 -8.63
CA LYS A 262 14.78 -3.12 -8.33
C LYS A 262 15.24 -4.03 -9.48
N ALA A 263 14.36 -4.90 -9.97
CA ALA A 263 14.67 -5.78 -11.10
C ALA A 263 14.91 -4.99 -12.40
N THR A 264 14.16 -3.91 -12.62
CA THR A 264 14.32 -3.03 -13.78
C THR A 264 15.70 -2.37 -13.81
N LEU A 265 16.20 -1.91 -12.66
CA LEU A 265 17.56 -1.38 -12.50
C LEU A 265 18.60 -2.40 -12.94
N VAL A 266 18.52 -3.62 -12.41
CA VAL A 266 19.51 -4.67 -12.72
C VAL A 266 19.47 -5.04 -14.20
N ARG A 267 18.28 -5.16 -14.79
CA ARG A 267 18.12 -5.44 -16.23
C ARG A 267 18.72 -4.35 -17.11
N ALA A 268 18.47 -3.08 -16.80
CA ALA A 268 18.98 -1.94 -17.55
C ALA A 268 20.52 -1.86 -17.47
N VAL A 269 21.07 -2.04 -16.26
CA VAL A 269 22.52 -1.98 -16.04
C VAL A 269 23.22 -3.19 -16.68
N ALA A 270 22.67 -4.40 -16.57
CA ALA A 270 23.23 -5.59 -17.23
C ALA A 270 23.32 -5.40 -18.75
N ARG A 271 22.28 -4.78 -19.36
CA ARG A 271 22.27 -4.41 -20.78
C ARG A 271 23.34 -3.38 -21.11
N GLU A 272 23.50 -2.34 -20.28
CA GLU A 272 24.52 -1.28 -20.46
C GLU A 272 25.95 -1.84 -20.46
N VAL A 273 26.24 -2.77 -19.55
CA VAL A 273 27.57 -3.42 -19.47
C VAL A 273 27.73 -4.61 -20.42
N THR A 274 26.76 -4.87 -21.30
CA THR A 274 26.75 -5.96 -22.28
C THR A 274 26.90 -7.36 -21.64
N ALA A 275 26.32 -7.57 -20.46
CA ALA A 275 26.31 -8.86 -19.78
C ALA A 275 25.06 -9.68 -20.14
N GLU A 276 25.23 -10.99 -20.30
CA GLU A 276 24.13 -11.93 -20.44
C GLU A 276 23.39 -12.05 -19.10
N LEU A 277 22.09 -11.78 -19.09
CA LEU A 277 21.27 -11.82 -17.88
C LEU A 277 20.50 -13.14 -17.79
N VAL A 278 20.71 -13.88 -16.70
CA VAL A 278 19.92 -15.05 -16.33
C VAL A 278 19.07 -14.70 -15.13
N GLU A 279 17.75 -14.72 -15.27
CA GLU A 279 16.82 -14.32 -14.22
C GLU A 279 16.06 -15.51 -13.61
N VAL A 280 15.91 -15.48 -12.28
CA VAL A 280 15.10 -16.41 -11.50
C VAL A 280 14.21 -15.62 -10.56
N ALA A 281 12.90 -15.83 -10.63
CA ALA A 281 11.97 -15.31 -9.65
C ALA A 281 11.87 -16.24 -8.45
N ALA A 282 12.42 -15.83 -7.30
CA ALA A 282 12.38 -16.63 -6.08
C ALA A 282 10.95 -16.99 -5.62
N PRO A 283 9.95 -16.09 -5.69
CA PRO A 283 8.56 -16.46 -5.38
C PRO A 283 8.07 -17.65 -6.21
N SER A 284 8.39 -17.66 -7.50
CA SER A 284 8.00 -18.72 -8.43
C SER A 284 8.66 -20.05 -8.10
N VAL A 285 9.94 -20.02 -7.69
CA VAL A 285 10.67 -21.19 -7.23
C VAL A 285 10.11 -21.71 -5.91
N ALA A 286 9.82 -20.80 -4.97
CA ALA A 286 9.27 -21.13 -3.65
C ALA A 286 7.87 -21.78 -3.74
N ALA A 287 7.10 -21.45 -4.77
CA ALA A 287 5.79 -22.06 -5.04
C ALA A 287 5.86 -23.48 -5.65
N LEU A 288 7.06 -24.02 -5.90
CA LEU A 288 7.27 -25.39 -6.40
C LEU A 288 7.51 -26.38 -5.26
N GLU A 289 7.28 -27.67 -5.53
CA GLU A 289 7.74 -28.72 -4.62
C GLU A 289 9.28 -28.69 -4.48
N ALA A 290 9.79 -29.02 -3.30
CA ALA A 290 11.20 -28.84 -2.93
C ALA A 290 12.20 -29.41 -3.97
N GLY A 291 11.93 -30.58 -4.54
CA GLY A 291 12.79 -31.18 -5.58
C GLY A 291 12.75 -30.43 -6.91
N ALA A 292 11.59 -29.88 -7.30
CA ALA A 292 11.47 -29.05 -8.49
C ALA A 292 12.08 -27.65 -8.29
N ALA A 293 11.90 -27.08 -7.09
CA ALA A 293 12.55 -25.83 -6.68
C ALA A 293 14.08 -25.95 -6.77
N ALA A 294 14.66 -27.00 -6.18
CA ALA A 294 16.11 -27.25 -6.23
C ALA A 294 16.62 -27.38 -7.67
N ARG A 295 15.93 -28.16 -8.53
CA ARG A 295 16.29 -28.28 -9.95
C ARG A 295 16.23 -26.94 -10.69
N ARG A 296 15.22 -26.11 -10.41
CA ARG A 296 15.05 -24.81 -11.09
C ARG A 296 16.18 -23.83 -10.72
N VAL A 297 16.62 -23.83 -9.46
CA VAL A 297 17.79 -23.07 -9.00
C VAL A 297 19.05 -23.57 -9.69
N HIS A 298 19.26 -24.89 -9.70
CA HIS A 298 20.40 -25.54 -10.34
C HIS A 298 20.51 -25.21 -11.83
N GLU A 299 19.41 -25.34 -12.58
CA GLU A 299 19.35 -25.07 -14.02
C GLU A 299 19.70 -23.61 -14.35
N ALA A 300 19.23 -22.66 -13.53
CA ALA A 300 19.55 -21.25 -13.72
C ALA A 300 21.02 -20.94 -13.44
N ILE A 301 21.57 -21.49 -12.35
CA ILE A 301 22.99 -21.33 -12.01
C ILE A 301 23.88 -21.98 -13.09
N ALA A 302 23.52 -23.18 -13.56
CA ALA A 302 24.22 -23.86 -14.64
C ALA A 302 24.21 -23.04 -15.93
N THR A 303 23.06 -22.44 -16.28
CA THR A 303 22.93 -21.56 -17.46
C THR A 303 23.82 -20.32 -17.32
N ALA A 304 23.78 -19.64 -16.17
CA ALA A 304 24.59 -18.45 -15.93
C ALA A 304 26.09 -18.76 -15.90
N THR A 305 26.47 -19.91 -15.36
CA THR A 305 27.84 -20.43 -15.33
C THR A 305 28.34 -20.77 -16.73
N ALA A 306 27.52 -21.44 -17.54
CA ALA A 306 27.86 -21.75 -18.93
C ALA A 306 28.04 -20.47 -19.77
N ALA A 307 27.21 -19.45 -19.54
CA ALA A 307 27.36 -18.13 -20.16
C ALA A 307 28.72 -17.49 -19.81
N ALA A 308 29.11 -17.51 -18.53
CA ALA A 308 30.40 -16.99 -18.09
C ALA A 308 31.59 -17.77 -18.69
N GLN A 309 31.49 -19.12 -18.72
CA GLN A 309 32.55 -20.00 -19.24
C GLN A 309 32.78 -19.85 -20.75
N ARG A 310 31.82 -19.36 -21.51
CA ARG A 310 31.99 -18.99 -22.94
C ARG A 310 32.87 -17.74 -23.14
N GLY A 311 33.40 -17.16 -22.06
CA GLY A 311 34.23 -15.96 -22.08
C GLY A 311 33.42 -14.66 -22.07
N GLY A 312 32.11 -14.74 -21.80
CA GLY A 312 31.20 -13.60 -21.68
C GLY A 312 31.01 -13.13 -20.23
N ALA A 313 30.57 -11.89 -20.06
CA ALA A 313 30.08 -11.40 -18.76
C ALA A 313 28.66 -11.94 -18.52
N SER A 314 28.41 -12.50 -17.35
CA SER A 314 27.11 -13.09 -17.00
C SER A 314 26.62 -12.55 -15.65
N VAL A 315 25.34 -12.21 -15.57
CA VAL A 315 24.67 -11.77 -14.34
C VAL A 315 23.55 -12.75 -14.02
N LEU A 316 23.62 -13.40 -12.85
CA LEU A 316 22.52 -14.14 -12.28
C LEU A 316 21.69 -13.20 -11.40
N LEU A 317 20.45 -12.92 -11.80
CA LEU A 317 19.50 -12.12 -11.05
C LEU A 317 18.48 -13.02 -10.35
N VAL A 318 18.44 -13.00 -9.01
CA VAL A 318 17.39 -13.66 -8.22
C VAL A 318 16.45 -12.60 -7.66
N THR A 319 15.22 -12.52 -8.17
CA THR A 319 14.25 -11.51 -7.74
C THR A 319 13.44 -11.96 -6.53
N ASP A 320 13.28 -11.06 -5.55
CA ASP A 320 12.51 -11.23 -4.31
C ASP A 320 12.95 -12.46 -3.49
N VAL A 321 14.25 -12.52 -3.23
CA VAL A 321 14.96 -13.68 -2.69
C VAL A 321 14.47 -14.13 -1.31
N ASP A 322 13.85 -13.25 -0.53
CA ASP A 322 13.25 -13.58 0.77
C ASP A 322 12.11 -14.61 0.66
N ALA A 323 11.48 -14.77 -0.52
CA ALA A 323 10.50 -15.83 -0.74
C ALA A 323 11.14 -17.23 -0.79
N LEU A 324 12.37 -17.35 -1.31
CA LEU A 324 13.11 -18.61 -1.40
C LEU A 324 14.01 -18.86 -0.18
N LEU A 325 14.58 -17.77 0.35
CA LEU A 325 15.52 -17.76 1.48
C LEU A 325 14.98 -16.84 2.60
N PRO A 326 13.88 -17.22 3.27
CA PRO A 326 13.34 -16.43 4.37
C PRO A 326 14.22 -16.53 5.62
N ALA A 327 14.27 -15.45 6.41
CA ALA A 327 15.02 -15.38 7.66
C ALA A 327 14.42 -16.24 8.77
N GLY A 328 13.10 -16.46 8.76
CA GLY A 328 12.38 -17.30 9.72
C GLY A 328 11.83 -18.54 9.02
N ASP A 329 11.96 -19.70 9.68
CA ASP A 329 11.50 -21.01 9.20
C ASP A 329 11.97 -21.35 7.76
N PRO A 330 13.30 -21.43 7.52
CA PRO A 330 13.82 -21.64 6.17
C PRO A 330 13.45 -23.04 5.64
N PRO A 331 12.90 -23.13 4.41
CA PRO A 331 12.52 -24.41 3.83
C PRO A 331 13.75 -25.29 3.55
N PRO A 332 13.60 -26.63 3.43
CA PRO A 332 14.73 -27.53 3.16
C PRO A 332 15.55 -27.16 1.91
N VAL A 333 14.90 -26.57 0.90
CA VAL A 333 15.56 -26.10 -0.34
C VAL A 333 16.52 -24.93 -0.08
N ALA A 334 16.34 -24.17 1.00
CA ALA A 334 17.15 -22.98 1.28
C ALA A 334 18.63 -23.30 1.46
N THR A 335 18.97 -24.40 2.15
CA THR A 335 20.36 -24.83 2.34
C THR A 335 21.01 -25.22 1.01
N VAL A 336 20.29 -25.96 0.17
CA VAL A 336 20.77 -26.34 -1.17
C VAL A 336 20.98 -25.10 -2.04
N ALA A 337 20.01 -24.19 -2.06
CA ALA A 337 20.10 -22.96 -2.83
C ALA A 337 21.27 -22.08 -2.38
N LEU A 338 21.53 -21.96 -1.07
CA LEU A 338 22.68 -21.22 -0.54
C LEU A 338 24.03 -21.81 -1.00
N ASP A 339 24.18 -23.13 -0.97
CA ASP A 339 25.42 -23.81 -1.39
C ASP A 339 25.66 -23.64 -2.89
N GLU A 340 24.60 -23.73 -3.71
CA GLU A 340 24.72 -23.47 -5.14
C GLU A 340 25.01 -22.00 -5.46
N LEU A 341 24.40 -21.05 -4.73
CA LEU A 341 24.70 -19.62 -4.89
C LEU A 341 26.15 -19.30 -4.51
N ARG A 342 26.72 -19.92 -3.45
CA ARG A 342 28.15 -19.81 -3.14
C ARG A 342 29.02 -20.29 -4.29
N SER A 343 28.64 -21.41 -4.90
CA SER A 343 29.34 -21.97 -6.05
C SER A 343 29.26 -21.05 -7.28
N ALA A 344 28.11 -20.42 -7.50
CA ALA A 344 27.91 -19.43 -8.56
C ALA A 344 28.84 -18.21 -8.38
N VAL A 345 28.90 -17.64 -7.18
CA VAL A 345 29.73 -16.45 -6.88
C VAL A 345 31.23 -16.73 -7.01
N ALA A 346 31.66 -17.99 -6.84
CA ALA A 346 33.05 -18.38 -7.05
C ALA A 346 33.44 -18.50 -8.55
N THR A 347 32.47 -18.44 -9.47
CA THR A 347 32.72 -18.59 -10.91
C THR A 347 33.21 -17.28 -11.51
N ALA A 348 34.41 -17.30 -12.12
CA ALA A 348 34.95 -16.13 -12.82
C ALA A 348 34.05 -15.71 -13.99
N GLY A 349 33.80 -14.40 -14.11
CA GLY A 349 32.92 -13.84 -15.15
C GLY A 349 31.41 -13.92 -14.83
N LEU A 350 31.04 -14.45 -13.66
CA LEU A 350 29.67 -14.48 -13.16
C LEU A 350 29.49 -13.53 -11.97
N ALA A 351 28.49 -12.65 -12.03
CA ALA A 351 28.05 -11.84 -10.89
C ALA A 351 26.68 -12.29 -10.40
N LEU A 352 26.47 -12.30 -9.08
CA LEU A 352 25.18 -12.53 -8.45
C LEU A 352 24.55 -11.20 -8.04
N VAL A 353 23.30 -10.98 -8.42
CA VAL A 353 22.49 -9.88 -7.90
C VAL A 353 21.19 -10.45 -7.37
N VAL A 354 20.87 -10.18 -6.12
CA VAL A 354 19.61 -10.60 -5.50
C VAL A 354 18.78 -9.38 -5.16
N THR A 355 17.46 -9.44 -5.28
CA THR A 355 16.59 -8.33 -4.85
C THR A 355 15.72 -8.74 -3.69
N SER A 356 15.41 -7.79 -2.80
CA SER A 356 14.37 -7.98 -1.78
C SER A 356 13.71 -6.65 -1.44
N ALA A 357 12.43 -6.66 -1.07
CA ALA A 357 11.79 -5.49 -0.48
C ALA A 357 12.15 -5.31 1.00
N ARG A 358 12.48 -6.40 1.68
CA ARG A 358 12.68 -6.47 3.13
C ARG A 358 14.01 -7.19 3.40
N PRO A 359 15.15 -6.48 3.39
CA PRO A 359 16.46 -7.12 3.60
C PRO A 359 16.56 -7.88 4.94
N GLU A 360 15.81 -7.46 5.95
CA GLU A 360 15.67 -8.16 7.24
C GLU A 360 14.90 -9.49 7.16
N ALA A 361 14.08 -9.69 6.13
CA ALA A 361 13.36 -10.93 5.87
C ALA A 361 14.21 -11.97 5.12
N VAL A 362 15.41 -11.60 4.66
CA VAL A 362 16.33 -12.49 3.95
C VAL A 362 17.19 -13.30 4.93
N ASP A 363 17.39 -14.59 4.63
CA ASP A 363 18.25 -15.51 5.39
C ASP A 363 19.62 -14.86 5.73
N PRO A 364 20.00 -14.77 7.02
CA PRO A 364 21.26 -14.18 7.44
C PRO A 364 22.50 -14.80 6.79
N ARG A 365 22.45 -16.09 6.40
CA ARG A 365 23.53 -16.80 5.72
C ARG A 365 23.76 -16.29 4.30
N LEU A 366 22.75 -15.70 3.66
CA LEU A 366 22.89 -15.06 2.35
C LEU A 366 23.64 -13.72 2.48
N ARG A 367 23.32 -12.95 3.53
CA ARG A 367 23.93 -11.64 3.84
C ARG A 367 25.28 -11.73 4.55
N ALA A 368 25.85 -12.93 4.62
CA ALA A 368 27.16 -13.13 5.22
C ALA A 368 28.26 -12.56 4.29
N PRO A 369 29.36 -12.01 4.84
CA PRO A 369 30.44 -11.40 4.03
C PRO A 369 31.11 -12.34 3.02
N ASP A 370 30.93 -13.65 3.17
CA ASP A 370 31.48 -14.64 2.26
C ASP A 370 30.57 -14.89 1.04
N LEU A 371 29.28 -14.54 1.09
CA LEU A 371 28.32 -14.69 -0.01
C LEU A 371 27.90 -13.35 -0.61
N VAL A 372 26.99 -12.59 0.02
CA VAL A 372 26.59 -11.24 -0.45
C VAL A 372 27.21 -10.19 0.46
N ASP A 373 28.27 -9.53 -0.03
CA ASP A 373 29.06 -8.56 0.73
C ASP A 373 28.77 -7.09 0.37
N ARG A 374 27.93 -6.85 -0.64
CA ARG A 374 27.51 -5.50 -1.05
C ARG A 374 26.00 -5.34 -0.96
N GLU A 375 25.57 -4.18 -0.50
CA GLU A 375 24.16 -3.79 -0.49
C GLU A 375 23.96 -2.48 -1.25
N LEU A 376 22.88 -2.42 -2.03
CA LEU A 376 22.45 -1.26 -2.77
C LEU A 376 20.98 -0.98 -2.45
N VAL A 377 20.73 0.14 -1.77
CA VAL A 377 19.38 0.53 -1.36
C VAL A 377 18.79 1.50 -2.38
N LEU A 378 17.60 1.20 -2.90
CA LEU A 378 16.80 2.09 -3.73
C LEU A 378 15.81 2.84 -2.85
N PRO A 379 15.87 4.19 -2.78
CA PRO A 379 14.93 4.97 -2.01
C PRO A 379 13.54 4.99 -2.66
N ALA A 380 12.50 5.25 -1.86
CA ALA A 380 11.20 5.65 -2.40
C ALA A 380 11.34 6.97 -3.17
N PRO A 381 10.60 7.16 -4.27
CA PRO A 381 10.68 8.39 -5.05
C PRO A 381 10.02 9.55 -4.30
N ASP A 382 10.76 10.65 -4.16
CA ASP A 382 10.22 11.93 -3.65
C ASP A 382 9.30 12.60 -4.69
N THR A 383 8.69 13.74 -4.33
CA THR A 383 7.76 14.45 -5.22
C THR A 383 8.41 14.85 -6.55
N ALA A 384 9.66 15.33 -6.53
CA ALA A 384 10.37 15.71 -7.75
C ALA A 384 10.61 14.49 -8.65
N THR A 385 11.09 13.39 -8.07
CA THR A 385 11.31 12.11 -8.73
C THR A 385 10.01 11.54 -9.30
N ARG A 386 8.90 11.58 -8.55
CA ARG A 386 7.57 11.15 -9.05
C ARG A 386 7.10 12.00 -10.22
N THR A 387 7.36 13.31 -10.20
CA THR A 387 7.02 14.19 -11.32
C THR A 387 7.78 13.79 -12.59
N GLU A 388 9.09 13.56 -12.48
CA GLU A 388 9.92 13.09 -13.60
C GLU A 388 9.54 11.67 -14.06
N LEU A 389 9.24 10.75 -13.13
CA LEU A 389 8.75 9.41 -13.46
C LEU A 389 7.43 9.49 -14.23
N LEU A 390 6.50 10.36 -13.83
CA LEU A 390 5.27 10.60 -14.56
C LEU A 390 5.54 11.12 -15.98
N ARG A 391 6.51 12.03 -16.15
CA ARG A 391 6.92 12.50 -17.48
C ARG A 391 7.42 11.36 -18.36
N VAL A 392 8.29 10.50 -17.84
CA VAL A 392 8.81 9.33 -18.57
C VAL A 392 7.68 8.34 -18.88
N LEU A 393 6.86 7.99 -17.89
CA LEU A 393 5.79 7.01 -18.07
C LEU A 393 4.71 7.49 -19.04
N LEU A 394 4.41 8.80 -19.07
CA LEU A 394 3.40 9.40 -19.93
C LEU A 394 3.97 9.97 -21.24
N ALA A 395 5.27 9.79 -21.53
CA ALA A 395 5.92 10.36 -22.70
C ALA A 395 5.24 9.96 -24.03
N GLU A 396 4.75 8.72 -24.11
CA GLU A 396 4.05 8.18 -25.28
C GLU A 396 2.52 8.29 -25.19
N VAL A 397 1.99 8.89 -24.13
CA VAL A 397 0.55 9.04 -23.91
C VAL A 397 0.09 10.39 -24.47
N PRO A 398 -0.97 10.44 -25.29
CA PRO A 398 -1.52 11.71 -25.77
C PRO A 398 -2.15 12.48 -24.61
N LEU A 399 -1.48 13.54 -24.14
CA LEU A 399 -1.95 14.40 -23.04
C LEU A 399 -2.70 15.64 -23.56
N GLU A 400 -3.63 16.16 -22.74
CA GLU A 400 -4.17 17.52 -22.88
C GLU A 400 -3.09 18.56 -22.50
N SER A 401 -3.13 19.77 -23.06
CA SER A 401 -2.05 20.76 -22.94
C SER A 401 -1.88 21.37 -21.54
N ASP A 402 -2.90 21.24 -20.69
CA ASP A 402 -3.01 21.84 -19.35
C ASP A 402 -2.71 20.84 -18.22
N VAL A 403 -2.22 19.63 -18.54
CA VAL A 403 -1.86 18.62 -17.56
C VAL A 403 -0.65 19.07 -16.73
N ASP A 404 -0.85 19.15 -15.42
CA ASP A 404 0.18 19.46 -14.43
C ASP A 404 0.53 18.19 -13.66
N LEU A 405 1.68 17.61 -14.03
CA LEU A 405 2.21 16.40 -13.40
C LEU A 405 2.78 16.66 -12.01
N GLY A 406 3.21 17.88 -11.70
CA GLY A 406 3.70 18.24 -10.36
C GLY A 406 2.56 18.15 -9.34
N ARG A 407 1.38 18.65 -9.73
CA ARG A 407 0.16 18.54 -8.91
C ARG A 407 -0.29 17.09 -8.70
N ILE A 408 -0.05 16.19 -9.65
CA ILE A 408 -0.30 14.75 -9.48
C ILE A 408 0.75 14.14 -8.54
N ALA A 409 2.02 14.51 -8.68
CA ALA A 409 3.10 14.06 -7.82
C ALA A 409 2.90 14.46 -6.34
N ASP A 410 2.41 15.67 -6.08
CA ASP A 410 2.05 16.16 -4.73
C ASP A 410 0.97 15.29 -4.06
N ARG A 411 0.08 14.70 -4.85
CA ARG A 411 -1.03 13.87 -4.39
C ARG A 411 -0.74 12.37 -4.38
N THR A 412 0.51 11.98 -4.62
CA THR A 412 0.96 10.58 -4.68
C THR A 412 2.08 10.26 -3.69
N PRO A 413 2.05 10.72 -2.42
CA PRO A 413 3.07 10.32 -1.44
C PRO A 413 3.09 8.78 -1.31
N GLY A 414 4.29 8.21 -1.21
CA GLY A 414 4.48 6.75 -1.11
C GLY A 414 4.23 5.94 -2.38
N PHE A 415 3.79 6.57 -3.49
CA PHE A 415 3.66 5.89 -4.77
C PHE A 415 5.04 5.56 -5.33
N VAL A 416 5.24 4.31 -5.73
CA VAL A 416 6.42 3.84 -6.44
C VAL A 416 6.18 3.86 -7.96
N ALA A 417 7.22 3.57 -8.75
CA ALA A 417 7.12 3.52 -10.21
C ALA A 417 6.01 2.58 -10.70
N ALA A 418 5.82 1.42 -10.06
CA ALA A 418 4.72 0.50 -10.38
C ALA A 418 3.33 1.10 -10.14
N ASP A 419 3.16 1.92 -9.11
CA ASP A 419 1.91 2.61 -8.80
C ASP A 419 1.61 3.71 -9.83
N LEU A 420 2.62 4.49 -10.19
CA LEU A 420 2.50 5.52 -11.22
C LEU A 420 2.20 4.90 -12.59
N ALA A 421 2.75 3.71 -12.89
CA ALA A 421 2.39 2.96 -14.08
C ALA A 421 0.92 2.48 -14.03
N ALA A 422 0.43 2.05 -12.86
CA ALA A 422 -0.99 1.74 -12.67
C ALA A 422 -1.88 2.98 -12.82
N LEU A 423 -1.44 4.13 -12.30
CA LEU A 423 -2.11 5.43 -12.44
C LEU A 423 -2.23 5.83 -13.91
N ARG A 424 -1.16 5.72 -14.69
CA ARG A 424 -1.18 5.93 -16.14
C ARG A 424 -2.25 5.08 -16.81
N ARG A 425 -2.26 3.77 -16.53
CA ARG A 425 -3.22 2.83 -17.14
C ARG A 425 -4.66 3.23 -16.80
N GLU A 426 -4.90 3.56 -15.55
CA GLU A 426 -6.23 3.97 -15.09
C GLU A 426 -6.69 5.29 -15.72
N ALA A 427 -5.80 6.28 -15.81
CA ALA A 427 -6.10 7.56 -16.44
C ALA A 427 -6.38 7.40 -17.94
N ALA A 428 -5.65 6.52 -18.64
CA ALA A 428 -5.89 6.21 -20.05
C ALA A 428 -7.28 5.59 -20.26
N VAL A 429 -7.67 4.64 -19.41
CA VAL A 429 -9.01 4.04 -19.44
C VAL A 429 -10.10 5.09 -19.21
N ARG A 430 -9.91 5.95 -18.21
CA ARG A 430 -10.86 7.04 -17.92
C ARG A 430 -11.02 8.01 -19.08
N ALA A 431 -9.91 8.40 -19.70
CA ALA A 431 -9.92 9.26 -20.88
C ALA A 431 -10.65 8.61 -22.05
N ALA A 432 -10.40 7.33 -22.32
CA ALA A 432 -11.07 6.56 -23.38
C ALA A 432 -12.58 6.44 -23.12
N LEU A 433 -13.00 6.16 -21.88
CA LEU A 433 -14.41 6.05 -21.52
C LEU A 433 -15.14 7.40 -21.53
N ARG A 434 -14.41 8.50 -21.31
CA ARG A 434 -14.93 9.87 -21.42
C ARG A 434 -15.05 10.33 -22.86
N GLN A 435 -14.16 9.88 -23.74
CA GLN A 435 -14.05 10.29 -25.14
C GLN A 435 -14.36 9.12 -26.09
N ARG A 436 -15.47 8.41 -25.86
CA ARG A 436 -15.82 7.18 -26.60
C ARG A 436 -15.97 7.39 -28.10
N ASP A 437 -16.39 8.59 -28.50
CA ASP A 437 -16.65 8.95 -29.89
C ASP A 437 -15.48 9.72 -30.53
N ALA A 438 -14.36 9.89 -29.82
CA ALA A 438 -13.19 10.61 -30.35
C ALA A 438 -12.23 9.64 -31.04
N ASP A 439 -11.78 10.00 -32.24
CA ASP A 439 -10.79 9.23 -33.00
C ASP A 439 -9.42 9.15 -32.29
N GLU A 440 -9.08 10.18 -31.51
CA GLU A 440 -7.83 10.28 -30.72
C GLU A 440 -8.13 10.77 -29.29
N PRO A 441 -8.42 9.86 -28.33
CA PRO A 441 -8.68 10.25 -26.95
C PRO A 441 -7.41 10.78 -26.27
N ARG A 442 -7.53 11.90 -25.56
CA ARG A 442 -6.42 12.54 -24.81
C ARG A 442 -6.62 12.44 -23.31
N VAL A 443 -5.57 12.11 -22.57
CA VAL A 443 -5.61 12.06 -21.10
C VAL A 443 -5.50 13.48 -20.54
N GLY A 444 -6.51 13.89 -19.77
CA GLY A 444 -6.57 15.20 -19.12
C GLY A 444 -6.27 15.16 -17.63
N GLN A 445 -6.15 16.34 -17.00
CA GLN A 445 -5.86 16.46 -15.56
C GLN A 445 -6.90 15.73 -14.70
N ARG A 446 -8.18 15.80 -15.10
CA ARG A 446 -9.30 15.12 -14.42
C ARG A 446 -9.19 13.59 -14.44
N ASP A 447 -8.63 13.02 -15.49
CA ASP A 447 -8.53 11.57 -15.63
C ASP A 447 -7.43 11.03 -14.71
N LEU A 448 -6.30 11.76 -14.62
CA LEU A 448 -5.21 11.48 -13.67
C LEU A 448 -5.65 11.67 -12.22
N LEU A 449 -6.36 12.76 -11.90
CA LEU A 449 -6.88 12.99 -10.55
C LEU A 449 -7.93 11.94 -10.15
N GLY A 450 -8.83 11.58 -11.06
CA GLY A 450 -9.82 10.52 -10.81
C GLY A 450 -9.18 9.14 -10.67
N ALA A 451 -8.06 8.89 -11.36
CA ALA A 451 -7.33 7.63 -11.23
C ALA A 451 -6.77 7.43 -9.81
N LEU A 452 -6.42 8.51 -9.10
CA LEU A 452 -5.96 8.45 -7.70
C LEU A 452 -7.03 7.91 -6.74
N ASP A 453 -8.31 8.01 -7.10
CA ASP A 453 -9.37 7.46 -6.27
C ASP A 453 -9.33 5.93 -6.29
N THR A 454 -8.85 5.32 -7.37
CA THR A 454 -8.87 3.85 -7.56
C THR A 454 -7.51 3.21 -7.35
N VAL A 455 -6.42 3.88 -7.74
CA VAL A 455 -5.06 3.32 -7.68
C VAL A 455 -4.47 3.51 -6.29
N ARG A 456 -3.96 2.42 -5.73
CA ARG A 456 -3.35 2.40 -4.40
C ARG A 456 -1.83 2.31 -4.47
N PRO A 457 -1.10 2.96 -3.55
CA PRO A 457 0.33 2.75 -3.42
C PRO A 457 0.64 1.33 -2.92
N LEU A 458 1.56 0.64 -3.57
CA LEU A 458 1.96 -0.73 -3.24
C LEU A 458 2.68 -0.85 -1.90
N SER A 459 3.46 0.18 -1.54
CA SER A 459 4.09 0.35 -0.21
C SER A 459 3.08 0.29 0.95
N MET A 460 1.79 0.36 0.65
CA MET A 460 0.68 0.61 1.57
C MET A 460 -0.43 -0.46 1.46
N SER A 461 -0.12 -1.64 0.90
CA SER A 461 -1.07 -2.72 0.65
C SER A 461 -1.41 -3.59 1.88
N THR A 462 -0.72 -3.40 3.01
CA THR A 462 -1.01 -4.06 4.31
C THR A 462 -1.84 -3.16 5.25
N SER A 463 -2.55 -3.78 6.20
CA SER A 463 -3.63 -3.22 7.03
C SER A 463 -3.26 -2.15 8.08
N ASP A 464 -1.98 -1.84 8.28
CA ASP A 464 -1.48 -1.07 9.46
C ASP A 464 -1.47 0.47 9.28
N ILE A 465 -2.15 1.01 8.26
CA ILE A 465 -2.14 2.45 7.94
C ILE A 465 -3.43 3.13 8.40
N LEU A 466 -3.29 4.26 9.08
CA LEU A 466 -4.41 5.17 9.33
C LEU A 466 -4.85 5.82 8.01
N ARG A 467 -5.75 5.16 7.28
CA ARG A 467 -6.33 5.70 6.04
C ARG A 467 -7.16 6.96 6.26
N VAL A 468 -6.88 7.98 5.46
CA VAL A 468 -7.54 9.28 5.52
C VAL A 468 -8.95 9.18 4.94
N GLY A 469 -9.97 9.55 5.73
CA GLY A 469 -11.35 9.67 5.25
C GLY A 469 -11.64 10.95 4.47
N GLY A 470 -10.69 11.45 3.66
CA GLY A 470 -10.79 12.76 3.01
C GLY A 470 -10.88 13.96 3.98
N LEU A 471 -10.63 13.73 5.27
CA LEU A 471 -10.61 14.73 6.32
C LEU A 471 -9.28 15.45 6.30
N THR A 472 -9.29 16.77 6.13
CA THR A 472 -8.11 17.63 6.26
C THR A 472 -8.08 18.31 7.63
N LEU A 473 -6.95 18.92 8.00
CA LEU A 473 -6.89 19.75 9.20
C LEU A 473 -7.90 20.91 9.17
N ASP A 474 -8.28 21.38 7.98
CA ASP A 474 -9.29 22.44 7.81
C ASP A 474 -10.69 21.94 8.16
N ASP A 475 -10.96 20.63 8.01
CA ASP A 475 -12.24 20.01 8.35
C ASP A 475 -12.42 19.72 9.85
N VAL A 476 -11.36 19.84 10.65
CA VAL A 476 -11.44 19.64 12.11
C VAL A 476 -12.00 20.92 12.73
N GLY A 477 -13.14 20.87 13.40
CA GLY A 477 -13.66 22.03 14.14
C GLY A 477 -12.79 22.37 15.34
N ASP A 478 -12.56 23.67 15.59
CA ASP A 478 -11.81 24.20 16.74
C ASP A 478 -10.36 23.64 16.85
N MET A 479 -9.65 23.91 17.96
CA MET A 479 -8.27 23.47 18.23
C MET A 479 -7.18 24.20 17.42
N ALA A 480 -7.36 25.50 17.16
CA ALA A 480 -6.42 26.30 16.38
C ALA A 480 -4.96 26.19 16.89
N GLU A 481 -4.75 26.28 18.20
CA GLU A 481 -3.42 26.15 18.81
C GLU A 481 -2.81 24.75 18.61
N VAL A 482 -3.61 23.71 18.75
CA VAL A 482 -3.16 22.31 18.57
C VAL A 482 -2.83 22.05 17.10
N LYS A 483 -3.68 22.51 16.18
CA LYS A 483 -3.45 22.39 14.73
C LYS A 483 -2.18 23.12 14.32
N GLN A 484 -1.97 24.33 14.84
CA GLN A 484 -0.76 25.10 14.57
C GLN A 484 0.46 24.34 15.10
N ALA A 485 0.44 23.90 16.35
CA ALA A 485 1.54 23.13 16.94
C ALA A 485 1.87 21.85 16.15
N LEU A 486 0.86 21.10 15.69
CA LEU A 486 1.07 19.91 14.87
C LEU A 486 1.55 20.25 13.45
N THR A 487 1.08 21.34 12.87
CA THR A 487 1.55 21.81 11.56
C THR A 487 3.02 22.18 11.61
N GLU A 488 3.43 22.93 12.64
CA GLU A 488 4.81 23.37 12.85
C GLU A 488 5.74 22.20 13.21
N ALA A 489 5.27 21.27 14.04
CA ALA A 489 6.10 20.16 14.52
C ALA A 489 6.16 18.97 13.56
N VAL A 490 5.14 18.77 12.71
CA VAL A 490 5.04 17.60 11.82
C VAL A 490 5.09 17.98 10.34
N LEU A 491 4.22 18.90 9.89
CA LEU A 491 4.10 19.19 8.44
C LEU A 491 5.25 20.04 7.92
N TRP A 492 5.72 21.03 8.68
CA TRP A 492 6.77 21.95 8.22
C TRP A 492 8.12 21.26 8.00
N PRO A 493 8.63 20.40 8.89
CA PRO A 493 9.86 19.66 8.64
C PRO A 493 9.83 18.84 7.35
N LEU A 494 8.69 18.21 7.07
CA LEU A 494 8.50 17.34 5.91
C LEU A 494 8.23 18.14 4.61
N SER A 495 7.54 19.28 4.71
CA SER A 495 7.18 20.09 3.54
C SER A 495 8.28 21.09 3.15
N TYR A 496 9.12 21.52 4.09
CA TYR A 496 10.11 22.57 3.90
C TYR A 496 11.50 22.24 4.47
N PRO A 497 12.08 21.06 4.16
CA PRO A 497 13.36 20.62 4.74
C PRO A 497 14.52 21.61 4.45
N ASP A 498 14.56 22.20 3.26
CA ASP A 498 15.58 23.19 2.88
C ASP A 498 15.55 24.45 3.73
N SER A 499 14.36 24.86 4.19
CA SER A 499 14.22 26.04 5.04
C SER A 499 14.80 25.78 6.44
N PHE A 500 14.57 24.59 7.00
CA PHE A 500 15.19 24.18 8.27
C PHE A 500 16.71 24.09 8.15
N ALA A 501 17.21 23.45 7.09
CA ALA A 501 18.64 23.33 6.82
C ALA A 501 19.33 24.70 6.68
N ARG A 502 18.71 25.64 5.94
CA ARG A 502 19.23 27.00 5.75
C ARG A 502 19.22 27.82 7.04
N LEU A 503 18.24 27.62 7.91
CA LEU A 503 18.12 28.33 9.19
C LEU A 503 18.95 27.69 10.31
N GLY A 504 19.54 26.51 10.08
CA GLY A 504 20.31 25.78 11.09
C GLY A 504 19.46 25.30 12.28
N VAL A 505 18.17 25.12 12.07
CA VAL A 505 17.23 24.66 13.10
C VAL A 505 17.04 23.16 12.94
N GLU A 506 17.29 22.39 13.99
CA GLU A 506 16.96 20.96 13.99
C GLU A 506 15.43 20.78 14.11
N PRO A 507 14.80 20.02 13.20
CA PRO A 507 13.38 19.74 13.32
C PRO A 507 13.12 18.83 14.54
N PRO A 508 11.96 18.99 15.21
CA PRO A 508 11.63 18.17 16.36
C PRO A 508 11.51 16.69 15.96
N ARG A 509 12.10 15.80 16.75
CA ARG A 509 12.15 14.35 16.46
C ARG A 509 10.81 13.66 16.71
N GLY A 510 10.09 14.13 17.72
CA GLY A 510 8.85 13.51 18.13
C GLY A 510 7.95 14.41 18.97
N VAL A 511 6.66 14.12 18.86
CA VAL A 511 5.59 14.86 19.51
C VAL A 511 4.77 13.91 20.36
N LEU A 512 4.53 14.25 21.63
CA LEU A 512 3.55 13.57 22.48
C LEU A 512 2.28 14.40 22.57
N MET A 513 1.20 13.89 22.00
CA MET A 513 -0.15 14.39 22.24
C MET A 513 -0.77 13.72 23.46
N TYR A 514 -1.33 14.52 24.36
CA TYR A 514 -2.06 14.00 25.51
C TYR A 514 -3.30 14.82 25.79
N GLY A 515 -4.29 14.18 26.39
CA GLY A 515 -5.57 14.82 26.70
C GLY A 515 -6.63 13.79 27.05
N PRO A 516 -7.84 14.23 27.43
CA PRO A 516 -8.92 13.32 27.80
C PRO A 516 -9.29 12.34 26.67
N PRO A 517 -9.80 11.15 27.02
CA PRO A 517 -10.28 10.19 26.03
C PRO A 517 -11.41 10.80 25.19
N GLY A 518 -11.52 10.35 23.94
CA GLY A 518 -12.59 10.79 23.05
C GLY A 518 -12.48 12.23 22.53
N CYS A 519 -11.45 13.01 22.89
CA CYS A 519 -11.28 14.41 22.43
C CYS A 519 -10.48 14.54 21.12
N GLY A 520 -10.51 13.52 20.26
CA GLY A 520 -10.04 13.66 18.89
C GLY A 520 -8.53 13.57 18.64
N LYS A 521 -7.72 13.02 19.56
CA LYS A 521 -6.27 12.78 19.31
C LYS A 521 -6.03 11.96 18.04
N THR A 522 -6.64 10.78 17.94
CA THR A 522 -6.58 9.92 16.74
C THR A 522 -7.23 10.59 15.53
N PHE A 523 -8.23 11.46 15.74
CA PHE A 523 -8.90 12.21 14.68
C PHE A 523 -8.02 13.31 14.08
N LEU A 524 -7.28 14.06 14.91
CA LEU A 524 -6.29 15.04 14.49
C LEU A 524 -5.19 14.40 13.63
N VAL A 525 -4.72 13.20 14.02
CA VAL A 525 -3.74 12.46 13.21
C VAL A 525 -4.32 12.07 11.85
N ARG A 526 -5.57 11.62 11.80
CA ARG A 526 -6.24 11.32 10.53
C ARG A 526 -6.39 12.55 9.65
N ALA A 527 -6.67 13.71 10.24
CA ALA A 527 -6.76 14.98 9.54
C ALA A 527 -5.40 15.47 9.01
N LEU A 528 -4.35 15.27 9.81
CA LEU A 528 -2.96 15.55 9.44
C LEU A 528 -2.51 14.67 8.27
N ALA A 529 -2.83 13.38 8.34
CA ALA A 529 -2.64 12.41 7.26
C ALA A 529 -3.36 12.85 5.98
N GLY A 530 -4.55 13.46 6.12
CA GLY A 530 -5.38 13.88 5.00
C GLY A 530 -4.98 15.11 4.25
N SER A 531 -3.96 15.83 4.72
CA SER A 531 -3.25 16.79 3.89
C SER A 531 -2.70 16.16 2.60
N GLY A 532 -2.52 14.82 2.56
CA GLY A 532 -2.03 14.09 1.39
C GLY A 532 -0.55 14.34 1.11
N ARG A 533 0.18 14.89 2.08
CA ARG A 533 1.60 15.28 1.93
C ARG A 533 2.59 14.29 2.54
N LEU A 534 2.10 13.31 3.31
CA LEU A 534 2.93 12.31 3.99
C LEU A 534 2.19 10.99 4.17
N ASN A 535 2.95 9.91 4.33
CA ASN A 535 2.43 8.60 4.71
C ASN A 535 2.21 8.52 6.22
N VAL A 536 1.19 7.80 6.69
CA VAL A 536 0.94 7.66 8.14
C VAL A 536 0.85 6.19 8.52
N LEU A 537 1.87 5.69 9.21
CA LEU A 537 1.88 4.36 9.80
C LEU A 537 1.32 4.45 11.21
N SER A 538 0.29 3.68 11.52
CA SER A 538 -0.39 3.79 12.81
C SER A 538 -0.40 2.47 13.52
N VAL A 539 0.03 2.48 14.78
CA VAL A 539 0.00 1.29 15.61
C VAL A 539 -0.54 1.64 16.98
N LYS A 540 -1.45 0.81 17.49
CA LYS A 540 -1.92 0.91 18.88
C LYS A 540 -0.99 0.12 19.78
N GLY A 541 -0.63 0.69 20.93
CA GLY A 541 0.29 0.07 21.88
C GLY A 541 -0.12 -1.35 22.29
N ALA A 542 -1.41 -1.57 22.57
CA ALA A 542 -1.94 -2.89 22.92
C ALA A 542 -1.81 -3.92 21.78
N GLU A 543 -2.07 -3.52 20.53
CA GLU A 543 -2.00 -4.43 19.37
C GLU A 543 -0.57 -4.93 19.08
N LEU A 544 0.44 -4.10 19.40
CA LEU A 544 1.86 -4.44 19.26
C LEU A 544 2.32 -5.51 20.26
N LEU A 545 1.73 -5.51 21.46
CA LEU A 545 2.06 -6.46 22.53
C LEU A 545 1.35 -7.80 22.32
N ASP A 546 0.08 -7.77 21.90
CA ASP A 546 -0.77 -8.98 21.81
C ASP A 546 -0.51 -9.84 20.57
N LYS A 547 -0.30 -9.22 19.39
CA LYS A 547 -0.11 -9.97 18.13
C LYS A 547 1.20 -10.78 18.08
N TRP A 548 2.15 -10.47 18.96
CA TRP A 548 3.54 -10.93 18.85
C TRP A 548 4.12 -11.38 20.19
N VAL A 549 3.50 -12.37 20.84
CA VAL A 549 4.02 -12.96 22.08
C VAL A 549 5.40 -13.55 21.82
N GLY A 550 6.45 -12.84 22.24
CA GLY A 550 7.87 -13.22 22.06
C GLY A 550 8.63 -12.46 20.97
N GLU A 551 7.95 -11.68 20.11
CA GLU A 551 8.54 -10.94 18.97
C GLU A 551 8.25 -9.42 18.96
N SER A 552 7.65 -8.85 20.01
CA SER A 552 7.27 -7.42 20.05
C SER A 552 8.42 -6.44 19.78
N GLU A 553 9.66 -6.78 20.15
CA GLU A 553 10.87 -5.99 19.82
C GLU A 553 11.13 -5.94 18.31
N ARG A 554 10.99 -7.08 17.64
CA ARG A 554 11.15 -7.19 16.17
C ARG A 554 10.06 -6.37 15.48
N ALA A 555 8.83 -6.40 15.98
CA ALA A 555 7.72 -5.62 15.43
C ALA A 555 7.96 -4.09 15.51
N VAL A 556 8.55 -3.59 16.61
CA VAL A 556 8.95 -2.16 16.71
C VAL A 556 10.02 -1.83 15.67
N ARG A 557 11.07 -2.65 15.55
CA ARG A 557 12.12 -2.44 14.52
C ARG A 557 11.55 -2.46 13.11
N GLU A 558 10.63 -3.39 12.83
CA GLU A 558 9.97 -3.52 11.54
C GLU A 558 9.09 -2.30 11.24
N LEU A 559 8.36 -1.77 12.23
CA LEU A 559 7.57 -0.55 12.08
C LEU A 559 8.44 0.64 11.63
N PHE A 560 9.57 0.87 12.33
CA PHE A 560 10.48 1.98 12.00
C PHE A 560 11.26 1.74 10.71
N ALA A 561 11.58 0.49 10.36
CA ALA A 561 12.15 0.14 9.06
C ALA A 561 11.19 0.45 7.91
N ARG A 562 9.92 0.05 8.04
CA ARG A 562 8.86 0.39 7.08
C ARG A 562 8.66 1.91 6.97
N ALA A 563 8.68 2.63 8.10
CA ALA A 563 8.55 4.08 8.10
C ALA A 563 9.64 4.77 7.28
N ARG A 564 10.90 4.31 7.43
CA ARG A 564 12.05 4.81 6.65
C ARG A 564 11.92 4.48 5.17
N GLN A 565 11.47 3.27 4.82
CA GLN A 565 11.27 2.87 3.43
C GLN A 565 10.13 3.65 2.74
N ALA A 566 9.11 4.05 3.50
CA ALA A 566 7.96 4.78 3.00
C ALA A 566 8.07 6.31 3.16
N ALA A 567 9.24 6.85 3.51
CA ALA A 567 9.40 8.28 3.75
C ALA A 567 8.92 9.15 2.55
N PRO A 568 8.30 10.33 2.79
CA PRO A 568 8.07 10.98 4.08
C PRO A 568 6.94 10.35 4.89
N THR A 569 7.22 9.97 6.14
CA THR A 569 6.29 9.18 6.98
C THR A 569 6.09 9.78 8.38
N LEU A 570 4.86 9.79 8.86
CA LEU A 570 4.50 9.95 10.26
C LEU A 570 4.25 8.58 10.89
N VAL A 571 5.00 8.25 11.94
CA VAL A 571 4.74 7.08 12.77
C VAL A 571 3.83 7.52 13.91
N PHE A 572 2.58 7.08 13.88
CA PHE A 572 1.61 7.33 14.93
C PHE A 572 1.54 6.16 15.92
N LEU A 573 1.92 6.42 17.16
CA LEU A 573 1.86 5.47 18.28
C LEU A 573 0.68 5.85 19.18
N ASP A 574 -0.47 5.21 18.99
CA ASP A 574 -1.64 5.42 19.85
C ASP A 574 -1.51 4.58 21.13
N GLU A 575 -2.03 5.09 22.25
CA GLU A 575 -1.92 4.45 23.57
C GLU A 575 -0.47 4.10 23.94
N VAL A 576 0.44 5.06 23.79
CA VAL A 576 1.89 4.84 24.04
C VAL A 576 2.18 4.46 25.50
N ASP A 577 1.30 4.79 26.44
CA ASP A 577 1.36 4.36 27.84
C ASP A 577 1.24 2.84 28.01
N ALA A 578 0.54 2.16 27.09
CA ALA A 578 0.48 0.69 27.07
C ALA A 578 1.78 0.09 26.53
N LEU A 579 2.38 0.72 25.51
CA LEU A 579 3.62 0.25 24.87
C LEU A 579 4.86 0.51 25.73
N ALA A 580 4.87 1.64 26.43
CA ALA A 580 6.00 2.13 27.19
C ALA A 580 5.61 2.65 28.59
N PRO A 581 5.11 1.75 29.46
CA PRO A 581 4.79 2.11 30.83
C PRO A 581 6.06 2.43 31.64
N ARG A 582 5.90 3.14 32.76
CA ARG A 582 7.00 3.33 33.72
C ARG A 582 7.59 1.98 34.15
N ARG A 583 8.93 1.90 34.12
CA ARG A 583 9.70 0.72 34.53
C ARG A 583 9.27 0.23 35.92
N GLY A 584 9.05 -1.08 36.04
CA GLY A 584 8.63 -1.73 37.28
C GLY A 584 7.13 -1.69 37.60
N GLN A 585 6.28 -1.13 36.73
CA GLN A 585 4.82 -1.21 36.88
C GLN A 585 4.18 -2.44 36.22
N SER A 586 4.87 -3.08 35.27
CA SER A 586 4.38 -4.29 34.59
C SER A 586 4.78 -5.56 35.35
N ALA A 587 3.83 -6.46 35.58
CA ALA A 587 4.07 -7.77 36.23
C ALA A 587 4.65 -8.84 35.28
N ASP A 588 4.88 -8.48 34.01
CA ASP A 588 5.36 -9.39 32.97
C ASP A 588 6.87 -9.59 33.00
N SER A 589 7.33 -10.67 32.37
CA SER A 589 8.69 -11.23 32.32
C SER A 589 9.79 -10.35 31.67
N GLY A 590 9.75 -9.03 31.84
CA GLY A 590 10.70 -8.07 31.26
C GLY A 590 10.51 -7.84 29.75
N VAL A 591 9.37 -8.25 29.19
CA VAL A 591 9.02 -8.01 27.78
C VAL A 591 8.79 -6.53 27.51
N ALA A 592 8.00 -5.85 28.36
CA ALA A 592 7.73 -4.41 28.24
C ALA A 592 9.02 -3.58 28.27
N ASP A 593 9.95 -3.89 29.19
CA ASP A 593 11.23 -3.18 29.28
C ASP A 593 12.09 -3.33 28.02
N ARG A 594 12.07 -4.51 27.38
CA ARG A 594 12.77 -4.75 26.10
C ARG A 594 12.13 -3.98 24.94
N VAL A 595 10.81 -3.91 24.89
CA VAL A 595 10.07 -3.12 23.90
C VAL A 595 10.36 -1.63 24.08
N VAL A 596 10.38 -1.12 25.31
CA VAL A 596 10.78 0.26 25.62
C VAL A 596 12.21 0.51 25.16
N ALA A 597 13.15 -0.38 25.46
CA ALA A 597 14.54 -0.24 25.02
C ALA A 597 14.67 -0.21 23.48
N ALA A 598 13.91 -1.05 22.78
CA ALA A 598 13.86 -1.06 21.32
C ALA A 598 13.31 0.27 20.77
N LEU A 599 12.19 0.76 21.32
CA LEU A 599 11.59 2.04 20.93
C LEU A 599 12.55 3.21 21.16
N LEU A 600 13.24 3.24 22.32
CA LEU A 600 14.26 4.26 22.59
C LEU A 600 15.42 4.19 21.59
N THR A 601 15.84 2.99 21.20
CA THR A 601 16.91 2.80 20.21
C THR A 601 16.49 3.32 18.83
N GLU A 602 15.26 3.06 18.40
CA GLU A 602 14.74 3.55 17.13
C GLU A 602 14.54 5.08 17.14
N LEU A 603 14.11 5.66 18.27
CA LEU A 603 13.99 7.12 18.43
C LEU A 603 15.35 7.83 18.48
N ASP A 604 16.34 7.22 19.14
CA ASP A 604 17.68 7.80 19.29
C ASP A 604 18.50 7.71 17.99
N GLY A 605 18.27 6.67 17.16
CA GLY A 605 18.72 6.50 15.78
C GLY A 605 20.14 6.95 15.42
N VAL A 606 21.00 6.05 14.93
CA VAL A 606 22.37 6.40 14.48
C VAL A 606 22.37 7.34 13.26
N GLU A 607 21.34 7.27 12.40
CA GLU A 607 21.13 8.18 11.27
C GLU A 607 19.99 9.15 11.56
N PRO A 608 20.15 10.46 11.26
CA PRO A 608 19.06 11.42 11.39
C PRO A 608 17.88 11.01 10.48
N MET A 609 16.77 10.59 11.08
CA MET A 609 15.48 10.45 10.40
C MET A 609 14.97 11.83 9.98
N ARG A 610 15.44 12.37 8.85
CA ARG A 610 15.00 13.70 8.37
C ARG A 610 13.56 13.68 7.89
N ASP A 611 13.12 12.55 7.35
CA ASP A 611 11.84 12.42 6.66
C ASP A 611 10.86 11.49 7.41
N VAL A 612 11.15 11.15 8.67
CA VAL A 612 10.24 10.40 9.55
C VAL A 612 10.03 11.15 10.85
N VAL A 613 8.77 11.45 11.16
CA VAL A 613 8.36 12.12 12.41
C VAL A 613 7.56 11.15 13.26
N VAL A 614 7.83 11.09 14.57
CA VAL A 614 7.06 10.25 15.49
C VAL A 614 6.02 11.08 16.24
N LEU A 615 4.76 10.65 16.20
CA LEU A 615 3.66 11.26 16.93
C LEU A 615 3.07 10.21 17.86
N ALA A 616 3.23 10.38 19.17
CA ALA A 616 2.64 9.49 20.16
C ALA A 616 1.38 10.13 20.75
N ALA A 617 0.38 9.31 21.10
CA ALA A 617 -0.81 9.75 21.81
C ALA A 617 -1.03 8.94 23.09
N THR A 618 -1.48 9.62 24.15
CA THR A 618 -1.90 8.96 25.39
C THR A 618 -3.04 9.72 26.08
N ASN A 619 -3.83 9.00 26.87
CA ASN A 619 -4.81 9.59 27.79
C ASN A 619 -4.23 9.79 29.20
N ARG A 620 -3.07 9.20 29.49
CA ARG A 620 -2.44 9.11 30.82
C ARG A 620 -0.94 9.41 30.72
N PRO A 621 -0.56 10.66 30.46
CA PRO A 621 0.85 11.04 30.27
C PRO A 621 1.72 10.69 31.48
N GLU A 622 1.15 10.65 32.68
CA GLU A 622 1.84 10.26 33.91
C GLU A 622 2.33 8.80 33.91
N LEU A 623 1.74 7.90 33.11
CA LEU A 623 2.12 6.49 33.05
C LEU A 623 3.25 6.19 32.06
N VAL A 624 3.58 7.13 31.18
CA VAL A 624 4.63 6.98 30.17
C VAL A 624 6.02 6.99 30.82
N ASP A 625 6.95 6.16 30.34
CA ASP A 625 8.36 6.20 30.78
C ASP A 625 8.96 7.61 30.53
N PRO A 626 9.42 8.33 31.57
CA PRO A 626 10.04 9.65 31.41
C PRO A 626 11.27 9.67 30.48
N ALA A 627 11.89 8.52 30.22
CA ALA A 627 12.95 8.39 29.22
C ALA A 627 12.47 8.81 27.83
N LEU A 628 11.21 8.55 27.46
CA LEU A 628 10.66 8.95 26.16
C LEU A 628 10.49 10.46 26.01
N LEU A 629 10.33 11.18 27.12
CA LEU A 629 10.06 12.63 27.14
C LEU A 629 11.34 13.49 27.13
N ARG A 630 12.52 12.86 26.99
CA ARG A 630 13.79 13.58 26.97
C ARG A 630 14.02 14.27 25.61
N PRO A 631 14.81 15.36 25.56
CA PRO A 631 15.20 16.01 24.31
C PRO A 631 15.76 15.02 23.29
N GLY A 632 15.39 15.20 22.02
CA GLY A 632 15.73 14.28 20.93
C GLY A 632 14.79 13.07 20.76
N ARG A 633 13.76 12.93 21.60
CA ARG A 633 12.74 11.86 21.52
C ARG A 633 11.34 12.47 21.37
N LEU A 634 10.40 12.22 22.28
CA LEU A 634 9.08 12.87 22.33
C LEU A 634 9.17 14.21 23.08
N GLU A 635 9.97 15.13 22.55
CA GLU A 635 10.34 16.37 23.24
C GLU A 635 9.25 17.45 23.17
N ARG A 636 8.36 17.40 22.17
CA ARG A 636 7.27 18.36 22.04
C ARG A 636 5.99 17.80 22.65
N LEU A 637 5.54 18.39 23.76
CA LEU A 637 4.30 18.03 24.42
C LEU A 637 3.13 18.91 23.93
N VAL A 638 2.06 18.30 23.42
CA VAL A 638 0.87 18.99 22.91
C VAL A 638 -0.36 18.54 23.70
N TYR A 639 -0.95 19.45 24.46
CA TYR A 639 -2.19 19.21 25.20
C TYR A 639 -3.40 19.41 24.29
N VAL A 640 -4.27 18.40 24.21
CA VAL A 640 -5.55 18.48 23.51
C VAL A 640 -6.66 18.74 24.54
N PRO A 641 -7.25 19.94 24.59
CA PRO A 641 -8.29 20.26 25.55
C PRO A 641 -9.64 19.58 25.21
N PRO A 642 -10.55 19.44 26.18
CA PRO A 642 -11.93 19.06 25.88
C PRO A 642 -12.63 20.14 25.03
N PRO A 643 -13.58 19.77 24.16
CA PRO A 643 -14.25 20.72 23.27
C PRO A 643 -15.20 21.64 24.05
N ASP A 644 -15.15 22.95 23.77
CA ASP A 644 -16.13 23.92 24.25
C ASP A 644 -17.46 23.85 23.48
N ALA A 645 -18.43 24.71 23.80
CA ALA A 645 -19.74 24.70 23.14
C ALA A 645 -19.64 25.00 21.62
N ALA A 646 -18.77 25.93 21.22
CA ALA A 646 -18.57 26.26 19.81
C ALA A 646 -17.89 25.11 19.07
N ALA A 647 -16.88 24.48 19.68
CA ALA A 647 -16.21 23.30 19.20
C ALA A 647 -17.18 22.12 19.04
N ARG A 648 -18.05 21.88 20.02
CA ARG A 648 -19.08 20.84 19.93
C ARG A 648 -20.04 21.09 18.78
N ALA A 649 -20.44 22.33 18.51
CA ALA A 649 -21.29 22.66 17.36
C ALA A 649 -20.59 22.31 16.03
N GLU A 650 -19.31 22.65 15.89
CA GLU A 650 -18.53 22.28 14.70
C GLU A 650 -18.33 20.76 14.58
N ILE A 651 -18.04 20.07 15.68
CA ILE A 651 -17.92 18.60 15.70
C ILE A 651 -19.24 17.95 15.30
N LEU A 652 -20.37 18.43 15.80
CA LEU A 652 -21.70 17.94 15.40
C LEU A 652 -21.97 18.19 13.92
N ARG A 653 -21.65 19.37 13.39
CA ARG A 653 -21.79 19.66 11.94
C ARG A 653 -20.91 18.76 11.10
N ALA A 654 -19.65 18.56 11.50
CA ALA A 654 -18.72 17.68 10.82
C ALA A 654 -19.19 16.22 10.86
N ALA A 655 -19.65 15.75 12.02
CA ALA A 655 -20.18 14.40 12.19
C ALA A 655 -21.49 14.18 11.44
N ALA A 656 -22.34 15.20 11.33
CA ALA A 656 -23.60 15.16 10.59
C ALA A 656 -23.47 15.56 9.11
N ARG A 657 -22.26 15.82 8.59
CA ARG A 657 -22.05 16.27 7.20
C ARG A 657 -22.68 15.34 6.16
N ASN A 658 -22.74 14.04 6.46
CA ASN A 658 -23.32 13.02 5.59
C ASN A 658 -24.66 12.48 6.09
N THR A 659 -25.22 13.06 7.15
CA THR A 659 -26.49 12.65 7.75
C THR A 659 -27.52 13.71 7.42
N PRO A 660 -28.55 13.40 6.61
CA PRO A 660 -29.61 14.35 6.34
C PRO A 660 -30.35 14.71 7.63
N LEU A 661 -30.39 15.99 7.96
CA LEU A 661 -31.09 16.51 9.14
C LEU A 661 -32.39 17.18 8.70
N ALA A 662 -33.46 16.97 9.46
CA ALA A 662 -34.70 17.69 9.25
C ALA A 662 -34.47 19.20 9.47
N GLY A 663 -35.23 20.04 8.75
CA GLY A 663 -35.04 21.49 8.76
C GLY A 663 -35.26 22.19 10.11
N ASP A 664 -35.81 21.48 11.10
CA ASP A 664 -36.01 21.93 12.48
C ASP A 664 -34.86 21.58 13.44
N VAL A 665 -33.81 20.92 12.95
CA VAL A 665 -32.64 20.54 13.76
C VAL A 665 -31.60 21.66 13.79
N ASP A 666 -31.45 22.28 14.96
CA ASP A 666 -30.37 23.25 15.23
C ASP A 666 -29.22 22.61 16.03
N LEU A 667 -28.13 22.29 15.34
CA LEU A 667 -26.93 21.71 15.97
C LEU A 667 -26.20 22.67 16.92
N ALA A 668 -26.35 23.99 16.73
CA ALA A 668 -25.74 24.97 17.63
C ALA A 668 -26.45 24.97 18.99
N ALA A 669 -27.78 24.99 18.98
CA ALA A 669 -28.59 24.88 20.20
C ALA A 669 -28.34 23.56 20.93
N VAL A 670 -28.24 22.45 20.18
CA VAL A 670 -27.90 21.14 20.77
C VAL A 670 -26.53 21.18 21.45
N ALA A 671 -25.52 21.81 20.84
CA ALA A 671 -24.15 21.85 21.38
C ALA A 671 -24.03 22.55 22.75
N GLU A 672 -24.87 23.56 23.01
CA GLU A 672 -24.94 24.25 24.30
C GLU A 672 -25.37 23.30 25.42
N GLU A 673 -26.21 22.32 25.11
CA GLU A 673 -26.75 21.36 26.08
C GLU A 673 -25.86 20.11 26.32
N LEU A 674 -24.75 20.00 25.60
CA LEU A 674 -23.82 18.86 25.62
C LEU A 674 -22.57 19.11 26.49
N ASP A 675 -22.72 19.82 27.61
CA ASP A 675 -21.61 19.96 28.54
C ASP A 675 -21.11 18.60 29.06
N GLY A 676 -19.79 18.43 29.15
CA GLY A 676 -19.15 17.16 29.49
C GLY A 676 -19.12 16.09 28.38
N TYR A 677 -19.61 16.39 27.17
CA TYR A 677 -19.48 15.50 26.02
C TYR A 677 -18.11 15.68 25.35
N SER A 678 -17.43 14.57 25.06
CA SER A 678 -16.24 14.53 24.23
C SER A 678 -16.59 14.62 22.73
N ALA A 679 -15.59 14.78 21.87
CA ALA A 679 -15.80 14.73 20.42
C ALA A 679 -16.35 13.36 19.97
N ALA A 680 -15.90 12.27 20.60
CA ALA A 680 -16.39 10.92 20.35
C ALA A 680 -17.84 10.75 20.79
N ASP A 681 -18.25 11.38 21.90
CA ASP A 681 -19.64 11.35 22.37
C ASP A 681 -20.55 12.14 21.42
N CYS A 682 -20.10 13.30 20.93
CA CYS A 682 -20.84 14.07 19.93
C CYS A 682 -21.06 13.25 18.63
N ALA A 683 -20.00 12.58 18.15
CA ALA A 683 -20.13 11.70 16.99
C ALA A 683 -21.02 10.47 17.28
N ALA A 684 -20.96 9.93 18.50
CA ALA A 684 -21.83 8.84 18.93
C ALA A 684 -23.30 9.27 19.01
N LEU A 685 -23.57 10.49 19.44
CA LEU A 685 -24.91 11.07 19.49
C LEU A 685 -25.53 11.15 18.09
N VAL A 686 -24.80 11.64 17.10
CA VAL A 686 -25.27 11.69 15.70
C VAL A 686 -25.50 10.27 15.16
N ARG A 687 -24.57 9.34 15.39
CA ARG A 687 -24.74 7.93 14.97
C ARG A 687 -25.96 7.27 15.62
N GLU A 688 -26.16 7.45 16.91
CA GLU A 688 -27.31 6.88 17.61
C GLU A 688 -28.62 7.54 17.15
N ALA A 689 -28.61 8.83 16.82
CA ALA A 689 -29.78 9.51 16.25
C ALA A 689 -30.14 8.94 14.87
N ALA A 690 -29.15 8.70 14.00
CA ALA A 690 -29.35 8.02 12.72
C ALA A 690 -29.87 6.59 12.88
N LEU A 691 -29.28 5.80 13.79
CA LEU A 691 -29.77 4.45 14.10
C LEU A 691 -31.19 4.47 14.67
N THR A 692 -31.52 5.47 15.48
CA THR A 692 -32.87 5.66 16.01
C THR A 692 -33.87 5.94 14.89
N ALA A 693 -33.50 6.77 13.91
CA ALA A 693 -34.31 7.02 12.72
C ALA A 693 -34.51 5.74 11.89
N MET A 694 -33.43 5.00 11.61
CA MET A 694 -33.46 3.74 10.84
C MET A 694 -34.28 2.64 11.53
N ARG A 695 -34.18 2.52 12.86
CA ARG A 695 -34.99 1.56 13.64
C ARG A 695 -36.46 1.91 13.61
N ALA A 696 -36.80 3.20 13.52
CA ALA A 696 -38.18 3.65 13.38
C ALA A 696 -38.71 3.38 11.96
N SER A 697 -37.90 3.61 10.92
CA SER A 697 -38.22 3.26 9.54
C SER A 697 -36.95 3.12 8.69
N LEU A 698 -36.83 2.03 7.92
CA LEU A 698 -35.74 1.85 6.95
C LEU A 698 -35.85 2.78 5.74
N ASP A 699 -37.03 3.37 5.53
CA ASP A 699 -37.27 4.40 4.52
C ASP A 699 -37.04 5.82 5.05
N ALA A 700 -36.59 5.97 6.32
CA ALA A 700 -36.31 7.27 6.89
C ALA A 700 -35.19 7.95 6.09
N THR A 701 -35.50 9.13 5.56
CA THR A 701 -34.56 9.93 4.76
C THR A 701 -33.81 10.97 5.56
N GLU A 702 -34.31 11.35 6.75
CA GLU A 702 -33.77 12.43 7.58
C GLU A 702 -33.84 12.08 9.08
N VAL A 703 -32.92 12.65 9.86
CA VAL A 703 -32.88 12.58 11.31
C VAL A 703 -33.59 13.80 11.90
N THR A 704 -34.55 13.57 12.79
CA THR A 704 -35.35 14.62 13.44
C THR A 704 -34.79 15.03 14.81
N ALA A 705 -35.27 16.16 15.34
CA ALA A 705 -34.94 16.60 16.69
C ALA A 705 -35.32 15.56 17.76
N ASP A 706 -36.44 14.84 17.58
CA ASP A 706 -36.86 13.76 18.47
C ASP A 706 -35.87 12.59 18.47
N ASN A 707 -35.28 12.27 17.32
CA ASN A 707 -34.24 11.23 17.23
C ASN A 707 -32.99 11.64 18.01
N LEU A 708 -32.56 12.91 17.91
CA LEU A 708 -31.44 13.44 18.70
C LEU A 708 -31.75 13.45 20.21
N ALA A 709 -32.97 13.82 20.60
CA ALA A 709 -33.40 13.80 21.99
C ALA A 709 -33.49 12.37 22.57
N ALA A 710 -33.88 11.39 21.75
CA ALA A 710 -33.83 9.98 22.11
C ALA A 710 -32.38 9.49 22.23
N ALA A 711 -31.52 9.82 21.26
CA ALA A 711 -30.11 9.46 21.25
C ALA A 711 -29.36 10.00 22.48
N ARG A 712 -29.66 11.22 22.92
CA ARG A 712 -29.06 11.83 24.12
C ARG A 712 -29.39 11.09 25.42
N ARG A 713 -30.52 10.37 25.47
CA ARG A 713 -30.84 9.52 26.62
C ARG A 713 -29.97 8.27 26.66
N ALA A 714 -29.53 7.79 25.51
CA ALA A 714 -28.66 6.62 25.37
C ALA A 714 -27.17 6.98 25.50
N VAL A 715 -26.73 8.08 24.88
CA VAL A 715 -25.34 8.54 24.89
C VAL A 715 -25.14 9.55 26.02
N ARG A 716 -24.46 9.14 27.09
CA ARG A 716 -24.15 9.97 28.27
C ARG A 716 -22.81 10.71 28.13
N PRO A 717 -22.62 11.85 28.81
CA PRO A 717 -21.32 12.54 28.84
C PRO A 717 -20.25 11.63 29.47
N SER A 718 -19.08 11.57 28.84
CA SER A 718 -17.98 10.68 29.27
C SER A 718 -16.83 11.41 29.99
N LEU A 719 -16.78 12.74 29.94
CA LEU A 719 -15.66 13.50 30.51
C LEU A 719 -15.78 13.63 32.04
N ASP A 720 -14.76 13.16 32.76
CA ASP A 720 -14.65 13.30 34.21
C ASP A 720 -13.94 14.61 34.60
N PRO A 721 -14.60 15.53 35.34
CA PRO A 721 -13.99 16.78 35.81
C PRO A 721 -12.69 16.61 36.60
N ALA A 722 -12.56 15.54 37.40
CA ALA A 722 -11.35 15.28 38.18
C ALA A 722 -10.16 14.94 37.28
N GLN A 723 -10.40 14.11 36.26
CA GLN A 723 -9.39 13.77 35.26
C GLN A 723 -8.98 15.01 34.44
N LEU A 724 -9.93 15.87 34.06
CA LEU A 724 -9.64 17.11 33.34
C LEU A 724 -8.73 18.04 34.15
N ALA A 725 -9.00 18.20 35.45
CA ALA A 725 -8.16 19.00 36.33
C ALA A 725 -6.73 18.44 36.45
N ALA A 726 -6.59 17.12 36.53
CA ALA A 726 -5.28 16.47 36.57
C ALA A 726 -4.46 16.70 35.27
N LEU A 727 -5.10 16.57 34.11
CA LEU A 727 -4.46 16.80 32.81
C LEU A 727 -4.07 18.27 32.60
N ALA A 728 -4.93 19.21 33.03
CA ALA A 728 -4.61 20.64 33.00
C ALA A 728 -3.44 20.98 33.94
N GLY A 729 -3.40 20.35 35.13
CA GLY A 729 -2.27 20.47 36.06
C GLY A 729 -0.96 19.93 35.47
N TYR A 730 -1.02 18.79 34.79
CA TYR A 730 0.14 18.23 34.07
C TYR A 730 0.63 19.19 32.98
N ALA A 731 -0.28 19.79 32.19
CA ALA A 731 0.07 20.75 31.16
C ALA A 731 0.72 22.02 31.71
N ALA A 732 0.27 22.49 32.89
CA ALA A 732 0.88 23.63 33.57
C ALA A 732 2.27 23.32 34.12
N ALA A 733 2.55 22.07 34.52
CA ALA A 733 3.86 21.65 35.01
C ALA A 733 4.86 21.35 33.87
N ALA A 734 4.37 21.12 32.65
CA ALA A 734 5.18 20.84 31.47
C ALA A 734 5.55 22.08 30.63
N ARG A 735 4.94 23.23 30.91
CA ARG A 735 5.31 24.56 30.38
C ARG A 735 6.38 25.19 31.27
#